data_AF-A0A929FGK0-F1
#
_entry.id   AF-A0A929FGK0-F1
#
_cell.length_a   1.000
_cell.length_b   1.000
_cell.length_c   1.000
_cell.angle_alpha   90.00
_cell.angle_beta   90.00
_cell.angle_gamma   90.00
#
_symmetry.space_group_name_H-M   'P 1'
#
loop_
_entity.id
_entity.type
_entity.pdbx_description
1 polymer ?
#
loop_
_entity_poly.entity_id
_entity_poly.type
_entity_poly.pdbx_seq_one_letter_code
_entity_poly.pdbx_strand_id
1 'polypeptide(L)'
;MANSVIFIHPDGTSPSHYAAARFLYEGPDGRLNWDMMSDAGVYLGHMEDQLTGTSNAGAVTHAMGVKAPARSFGLDANGDPLVSLSGQEGTTIMEEAIAAGKGTAVINSGFIAEPGTGAFLAEVETRGDRAGITLQIVESGVDVILGGGEVDYLPTGTVGRFGQEGTRADGRNLVTEAQAAGYTVVYTLAELEQAVAAGAEQVLGIFAAQDTYNAATEEQLNAVGANNYGQPGNENPPTVAEMLDAAVQILSENSSKRDDGFFIVLEEEGTDNFGNANNANATLEAIRRADDAIGVAMDYINDNPNTLLVTAADSDAGGLEVRDPRNPNETVGTVGANPTEGDRSDSIDLFMDGIDGSNTAPFVSAPDANGITYPFGVSWVATPDFPGSIVARTHGLNADQLPATVDNTGIYRLMYETLFETELTDPPPAPEPEPAPPATESTGNVIFIHPDGTSPSHYGAARFLYEGPDGRLNWDMMSDTGVYLGHMEDQLTGTSNSGAVTHAMGVKAPADSFGLDRNGDPVVSLSGRAGVTVMEEAIAAEKATAVINSGFIAEPGTGAFLAEAENRSDRAGITLQILESGVDVILGGGEVDYLPTGVTGVFGEEGTRTDGRNLVEEAETAGYTVVYNLEQLNQAVADGDERVLGIFAAEDTYNDTTEEALIAAGLENYGQPGNEDPPTVAEMLDAATQILSENSSKRENGFFIVLEEEATDNFGNNNNASGTLEAVRRADDAIGVAMDFVRDVDPNTLVITAADSDAGGLEVVDPVAPGEDVGAVGIFGANPTVVPGVANVMDGVAGRGTAPFVSAPDANGTTYPFGIAWAGTPDFPGSIVSKAFGLNADQLSSTLDNTEIYELMYRTLFGDTLPTITIDDADVQEGDSGTAIATLTLTLSQASEGEVQVNVETDALSADETDFEAVTGQAVFAAGSTTATVEVTVNGDTIDEADEQFAVNLLTARGAVLDDDTTGIVTILDDDGPGGGDGDGDGDGDGDGGLPARGTTGSDRFRGNGETNVYRGLGGDDRISGLGGDDRLFGNAGRDRLFGGAGNDRLSGGANNDVLRGNVGNDRLVGGGGNDRLVGGAGNDTALGNAGNDRLLGGGGNDDLNGGAGRDVYIGRAGDDVFTLQRGRSADVIRDFNEGDRIRLGSNLQFDRLEFQQRGNNVAVFFRSDRLALLRGTAVADLSASDFI
;
A
#
# COMPACT_ATOMS: atom_id res chain seq x y z
N MET A 1 -10.04 26.67 10.57
CA MET A 1 -10.29 26.91 9.13
C MET A 1 -11.46 26.03 8.76
N ALA A 2 -12.27 26.41 7.77
CA ALA A 2 -13.32 25.53 7.30
C ALA A 2 -12.72 24.28 6.63
N ASN A 3 -13.51 23.20 6.58
CA ASN A 3 -13.06 21.91 6.08
C ASN A 3 -12.96 21.89 4.56
N SER A 4 -11.97 21.16 4.07
CA SER A 4 -11.72 20.90 2.65
C SER A 4 -11.79 19.41 2.33
N VAL A 5 -12.10 19.08 1.07
CA VAL A 5 -12.01 17.72 0.53
C VAL A 5 -11.24 17.75 -0.78
N ILE A 6 -10.31 16.82 -0.94
CA ILE A 6 -9.66 16.47 -2.21
C ILE A 6 -10.11 15.05 -2.55
N PHE A 7 -10.89 14.91 -3.61
CA PHE A 7 -11.29 13.63 -4.16
C PHE A 7 -10.46 13.33 -5.40
N ILE A 8 -9.69 12.26 -5.37
CA ILE A 8 -8.91 11.75 -6.50
C ILE A 8 -9.60 10.48 -7.00
N HIS A 9 -9.98 10.47 -8.27
CA HIS A 9 -10.61 9.36 -8.96
C HIS A 9 -9.59 8.73 -9.93
N PRO A 10 -8.79 7.75 -9.46
CA PRO A 10 -7.93 6.96 -10.34
C PRO A 10 -8.82 5.90 -11.01
N ASP A 11 -9.48 6.26 -12.11
CA ASP A 11 -10.48 5.41 -12.77
C ASP A 11 -9.87 4.05 -13.19
N GLY A 12 -10.62 2.97 -13.05
CA GLY A 12 -10.15 1.64 -13.48
C GLY A 12 -9.05 1.00 -12.65
N THR A 13 -8.86 1.37 -11.37
CA THR A 13 -7.73 0.89 -10.56
C THR A 13 -8.12 -0.06 -9.42
N SER A 14 -7.28 -1.08 -9.22
CA SER A 14 -7.35 -2.10 -8.16
C SER A 14 -6.00 -2.21 -7.43
N PRO A 15 -5.91 -2.93 -6.29
CA PRO A 15 -4.63 -3.22 -5.66
C PRO A 15 -3.62 -3.86 -6.63
N SER A 16 -4.06 -4.64 -7.65
CA SER A 16 -3.15 -5.23 -8.65
C SER A 16 -2.41 -4.16 -9.45
N HIS A 17 -3.10 -3.07 -9.80
CA HIS A 17 -2.51 -1.92 -10.49
C HIS A 17 -1.44 -1.23 -9.63
N TYR A 18 -1.73 -1.01 -8.34
CA TYR A 18 -0.79 -0.41 -7.41
C TYR A 18 0.37 -1.35 -7.08
N ALA A 19 0.16 -2.67 -6.98
CA ALA A 19 1.21 -3.65 -6.79
C ALA A 19 2.20 -3.64 -7.97
N ALA A 20 1.70 -3.66 -9.21
CA ALA A 20 2.52 -3.58 -10.41
C ALA A 20 3.37 -2.29 -10.46
N ALA A 21 2.76 -1.15 -10.12
CA ALA A 21 3.46 0.14 -10.07
C ALA A 21 4.49 0.19 -8.93
N ARG A 22 4.14 -0.32 -7.75
CA ARG A 22 5.05 -0.42 -6.59
C ARG A 22 6.26 -1.26 -6.95
N PHE A 23 6.07 -2.46 -7.52
CA PHE A 23 7.18 -3.30 -7.96
C PHE A 23 8.10 -2.54 -8.93
N LEU A 24 7.54 -1.83 -9.92
CA LEU A 24 8.33 -1.10 -10.91
C LEU A 24 9.13 0.07 -10.32
N TYR A 25 8.52 0.87 -9.46
CA TYR A 25 9.08 2.17 -9.06
C TYR A 25 9.74 2.17 -7.67
N GLU A 26 9.23 1.38 -6.73
CA GLU A 26 9.64 1.40 -5.32
C GLU A 26 10.17 0.03 -4.82
N GLY A 27 9.91 -1.05 -5.56
CA GLY A 27 10.32 -2.42 -5.21
C GLY A 27 9.27 -3.15 -4.35
N PRO A 28 9.41 -4.47 -4.13
CA PRO A 28 8.41 -5.26 -3.40
C PRO A 28 8.21 -4.83 -1.93
N ASP A 29 9.27 -4.34 -1.30
CA ASP A 29 9.24 -3.79 0.08
C ASP A 29 8.93 -2.28 0.11
N GLY A 30 8.95 -1.60 -1.03
CA GLY A 30 8.70 -0.17 -1.13
C GLY A 30 7.24 0.21 -0.85
N ARG A 31 6.95 1.51 -0.82
CA ARG A 31 5.59 2.04 -0.61
C ARG A 31 5.34 3.21 -1.55
N LEU A 32 4.23 3.15 -2.28
CA LEU A 32 3.66 4.30 -3.00
C LEU A 32 2.98 5.25 -2.01
N ASN A 33 2.67 6.49 -2.42
CA ASN A 33 1.89 7.41 -1.57
C ASN A 33 0.49 6.82 -1.25
N TRP A 34 -0.11 6.11 -2.19
CA TRP A 34 -1.37 5.37 -1.98
C TRP A 34 -1.27 4.34 -0.85
N ASP A 35 -0.13 3.66 -0.72
CA ASP A 35 0.10 2.67 0.34
C ASP A 35 0.22 3.30 1.72
N MET A 36 0.65 4.56 1.77
CA MET A 36 0.86 5.36 2.98
C MET A 36 -0.41 6.09 3.45
N MET A 37 -1.54 5.93 2.74
CA MET A 37 -2.82 6.47 3.17
C MET A 37 -3.33 5.70 4.41
N SER A 38 -3.95 6.42 5.35
CA SER A 38 -4.16 5.91 6.72
C SER A 38 -5.21 4.81 6.81
N ASP A 39 -6.20 4.82 5.94
CA ASP A 39 -7.37 3.95 6.04
C ASP A 39 -7.72 3.35 4.68
N ALA A 40 -8.27 2.13 4.68
CA ALA A 40 -8.66 1.38 3.51
C ALA A 40 -10.08 0.80 3.66
N GLY A 41 -10.74 0.55 2.53
CA GLY A 41 -12.07 -0.04 2.50
C GLY A 41 -12.34 -0.75 1.18
N VAL A 42 -12.83 -1.98 1.21
CA VAL A 42 -13.25 -2.72 0.00
C VAL A 42 -14.48 -2.03 -0.57
N TYR A 43 -14.41 -1.63 -1.84
CA TYR A 43 -15.42 -0.80 -2.49
C TYR A 43 -16.47 -1.64 -3.23
N LEU A 44 -17.76 -1.38 -2.97
CA LEU A 44 -18.87 -2.10 -3.57
C LEU A 44 -19.54 -1.26 -4.67
N GLY A 45 -19.15 -1.54 -5.91
CA GLY A 45 -19.36 -0.66 -7.06
C GLY A 45 -20.61 -0.87 -7.91
N HIS A 46 -21.60 -1.67 -7.51
CA HIS A 46 -22.74 -1.97 -8.39
C HIS A 46 -23.63 -0.74 -8.69
N MET A 47 -24.33 -0.78 -9.83
CA MET A 47 -25.20 0.28 -10.37
C MET A 47 -26.69 -0.09 -10.26
N GLU A 48 -27.61 0.84 -10.54
CA GLU A 48 -29.06 0.59 -10.43
C GLU A 48 -29.53 -0.59 -11.32
N ASP A 49 -28.95 -0.72 -12.51
CA ASP A 49 -29.41 -1.66 -13.54
C ASP A 49 -28.38 -2.72 -13.95
N GLN A 50 -27.24 -2.79 -13.26
CA GLN A 50 -26.16 -3.73 -13.61
C GLN A 50 -25.15 -3.92 -12.44
N LEU A 51 -24.39 -5.04 -12.42
CA LEU A 51 -23.43 -5.36 -11.35
C LEU A 51 -22.11 -4.60 -11.50
N THR A 52 -21.64 -4.42 -12.74
CA THR A 52 -20.38 -3.76 -13.01
C THR A 52 -20.52 -2.25 -12.94
N GLY A 53 -19.60 -1.57 -12.26
CA GLY A 53 -19.50 -0.12 -12.31
C GLY A 53 -19.23 0.39 -13.73
N THR A 54 -19.49 1.65 -13.97
CA THR A 54 -19.05 2.31 -15.23
C THR A 54 -18.59 3.69 -14.85
N SER A 55 -17.57 4.23 -15.52
CA SER A 55 -17.11 5.60 -15.30
C SER A 55 -18.26 6.61 -15.26
N ASN A 56 -19.31 6.42 -16.09
CA ASN A 56 -20.47 7.31 -16.09
C ASN A 56 -21.22 7.27 -14.75
N ALA A 57 -21.83 6.12 -14.47
CA ALA A 57 -22.75 5.99 -13.36
C ALA A 57 -22.04 5.94 -12.00
N GLY A 58 -20.80 5.45 -11.94
CA GLY A 58 -19.98 5.52 -10.73
C GLY A 58 -19.58 6.95 -10.39
N ALA A 59 -19.12 7.75 -11.37
CA ALA A 59 -18.91 9.19 -11.15
C ALA A 59 -20.19 9.93 -10.73
N VAL A 60 -21.34 9.63 -11.34
CA VAL A 60 -22.64 10.18 -10.91
C VAL A 60 -22.97 9.74 -9.48
N THR A 61 -22.68 8.50 -9.11
CA THR A 61 -22.89 7.98 -7.75
C THR A 61 -22.02 8.73 -6.74
N HIS A 62 -20.74 8.99 -7.06
CA HIS A 62 -19.87 9.82 -6.24
C HIS A 62 -20.33 11.29 -6.15
N ALA A 63 -20.92 11.83 -7.22
CA ALA A 63 -21.39 13.21 -7.29
C ALA A 63 -22.74 13.43 -6.57
N MET A 64 -23.59 12.40 -6.49
CA MET A 64 -24.98 12.51 -6.05
C MET A 64 -25.32 11.67 -4.81
N GLY A 65 -24.52 10.65 -4.48
CA GLY A 65 -24.76 9.75 -3.35
C GLY A 65 -25.90 8.77 -3.55
N VAL A 66 -26.30 8.48 -4.79
CA VAL A 66 -27.38 7.56 -5.14
C VAL A 66 -26.95 6.62 -6.26
N LYS A 67 -27.46 5.38 -6.24
CA LYS A 67 -27.26 4.43 -7.35
C LYS A 67 -27.89 4.99 -8.62
N ALA A 68 -27.09 5.09 -9.68
CA ALA A 68 -27.54 5.59 -10.98
C ALA A 68 -27.59 4.45 -12.01
N PRO A 69 -28.41 4.56 -13.07
CA PRO A 69 -28.34 3.64 -14.22
C PRO A 69 -26.96 3.72 -14.87
N ALA A 70 -26.41 2.61 -15.37
CA ALA A 70 -25.05 2.49 -15.93
C ALA A 70 -24.72 3.50 -17.06
N ARG A 71 -25.74 4.02 -17.76
CA ARG A 71 -25.57 5.04 -18.82
C ARG A 71 -25.81 6.47 -18.36
N SER A 72 -26.10 6.65 -17.07
CA SER A 72 -26.46 7.94 -16.51
C SER A 72 -25.29 8.92 -16.57
N PHE A 73 -25.64 10.17 -16.85
CA PHE A 73 -24.80 11.33 -16.65
C PHE A 73 -25.67 12.39 -15.95
N GLY A 74 -26.16 12.05 -14.75
CA GLY A 74 -27.05 12.89 -13.93
C GLY A 74 -28.56 12.67 -14.12
N LEU A 75 -28.97 11.80 -15.05
CA LEU A 75 -30.39 11.52 -15.36
C LEU A 75 -30.78 10.07 -15.02
N ASP A 76 -32.03 9.87 -14.62
CA ASP A 76 -32.62 8.54 -14.40
C ASP A 76 -32.95 7.83 -15.72
N ALA A 77 -33.48 6.60 -15.63
CA ALA A 77 -33.86 5.80 -16.80
C ALA A 77 -35.01 6.42 -17.65
N ASN A 78 -35.74 7.41 -17.12
CA ASN A 78 -36.78 8.16 -17.82
C ASN A 78 -36.27 9.45 -18.47
N GLY A 79 -35.03 9.85 -18.18
CA GLY A 79 -34.43 11.11 -18.60
C GLY A 79 -34.80 12.28 -17.68
N ASP A 80 -35.30 12.02 -16.47
CA ASP A 80 -35.56 13.02 -15.44
C ASP A 80 -34.30 13.18 -14.55
N PRO A 81 -34.00 14.39 -14.01
CA PRO A 81 -32.86 14.59 -13.11
C PRO A 81 -32.92 13.72 -11.86
N LEU A 82 -31.77 13.20 -11.45
CA LEU A 82 -31.65 12.44 -10.20
C LEU A 82 -31.82 13.34 -8.98
N VAL A 83 -32.32 12.79 -7.88
CA VAL A 83 -32.34 13.47 -6.58
C VAL A 83 -31.12 13.01 -5.79
N SER A 84 -30.24 13.93 -5.43
CA SER A 84 -29.07 13.62 -4.61
C SER A 84 -29.46 13.16 -3.22
N LEU A 85 -28.54 12.50 -2.52
CA LEU A 85 -28.74 12.02 -1.15
C LEU A 85 -29.00 13.17 -0.16
N SER A 86 -28.50 14.37 -0.44
CA SER A 86 -28.83 15.60 0.33
C SER A 86 -30.28 16.08 0.10
N GLY A 87 -31.00 15.46 -0.85
CA GLY A 87 -32.40 15.74 -1.17
C GLY A 87 -32.62 16.84 -2.20
N GLN A 88 -31.58 17.24 -2.94
CA GLN A 88 -31.69 18.25 -4.01
C GLN A 88 -31.91 17.57 -5.37
N GLU A 89 -32.93 18.01 -6.10
CA GLU A 89 -33.22 17.53 -7.45
C GLU A 89 -32.24 18.16 -8.44
N GLY A 90 -31.50 17.32 -9.15
CA GLY A 90 -30.52 17.71 -10.17
C GLY A 90 -29.44 18.64 -9.64
N THR A 91 -28.88 18.31 -8.47
CA THR A 91 -27.79 19.10 -7.88
C THR A 91 -26.75 18.18 -7.26
N THR A 92 -25.51 18.31 -7.72
CA THR A 92 -24.37 17.53 -7.24
C THR A 92 -23.74 18.12 -5.98
N ILE A 93 -22.88 17.37 -5.30
CA ILE A 93 -22.07 17.87 -4.18
C ILE A 93 -21.16 19.05 -4.57
N MET A 94 -20.67 19.08 -5.82
CA MET A 94 -19.86 20.19 -6.33
C MET A 94 -20.70 21.46 -6.47
N GLU A 95 -21.91 21.35 -7.02
CA GLU A 95 -22.83 22.49 -7.14
C GLU A 95 -23.29 23.00 -5.77
N GLU A 96 -23.49 22.11 -4.79
CA GLU A 96 -23.73 22.48 -3.39
C GLU A 96 -22.52 23.20 -2.77
N ALA A 97 -21.29 22.77 -3.05
CA ALA A 97 -20.07 23.44 -2.60
C ALA A 97 -19.95 24.86 -3.18
N ILE A 98 -20.26 25.03 -4.48
CA ILE A 98 -20.33 26.34 -5.15
C ILE A 98 -21.39 27.22 -4.46
N ALA A 99 -22.58 26.68 -4.21
CA ALA A 99 -23.67 27.42 -3.56
C ALA A 99 -23.34 27.82 -2.10
N ALA A 100 -22.54 27.01 -1.41
CA ALA A 100 -22.03 27.30 -0.07
C ALA A 100 -20.87 28.32 -0.07
N GLY A 101 -20.37 28.72 -1.23
CA GLY A 101 -19.27 29.69 -1.36
C GLY A 101 -17.89 29.10 -1.14
N LYS A 102 -17.75 27.76 -1.14
CA LYS A 102 -16.44 27.09 -1.06
C LYS A 102 -15.64 27.30 -2.34
N GLY A 103 -14.31 27.25 -2.20
CA GLY A 103 -13.43 27.15 -3.37
C GLY A 103 -13.66 25.83 -4.10
N THR A 104 -13.66 25.83 -5.43
CA THR A 104 -13.91 24.60 -6.20
C THR A 104 -12.96 24.40 -7.37
N ALA A 105 -12.55 23.14 -7.61
CA ALA A 105 -11.78 22.77 -8.79
C ALA A 105 -12.22 21.43 -9.39
N VAL A 106 -12.11 21.34 -10.72
CA VAL A 106 -12.13 20.08 -11.47
C VAL A 106 -10.85 19.94 -12.29
N ILE A 107 -10.21 18.77 -12.19
CA ILE A 107 -8.94 18.44 -12.83
C ILE A 107 -9.09 17.10 -13.54
N ASN A 108 -8.72 17.02 -14.81
CA ASN A 108 -8.75 15.76 -15.55
C ASN A 108 -7.48 15.62 -16.41
N SER A 109 -6.84 14.45 -16.38
CA SER A 109 -5.66 14.19 -17.21
C SER A 109 -6.00 14.08 -18.70
N GLY A 110 -7.20 13.62 -19.05
CA GLY A 110 -7.77 13.61 -20.39
C GLY A 110 -8.64 14.82 -20.66
N PHE A 111 -9.79 14.58 -21.27
CA PHE A 111 -10.78 15.59 -21.56
C PHE A 111 -11.63 15.97 -20.33
N ILE A 112 -11.85 17.25 -20.09
CA ILE A 112 -12.61 17.73 -18.92
C ILE A 112 -14.08 17.27 -18.85
N ALA A 113 -14.64 16.79 -19.96
CA ALA A 113 -16.03 16.33 -20.01
C ALA A 113 -16.14 14.81 -19.90
N GLU A 114 -15.04 14.12 -19.58
CA GLU A 114 -15.09 12.72 -19.16
C GLU A 114 -15.78 12.60 -17.79
N PRO A 115 -16.34 11.42 -17.46
CA PRO A 115 -17.27 11.27 -16.37
C PRO A 115 -16.79 11.69 -14.98
N GLY A 116 -15.61 11.28 -14.51
CA GLY A 116 -15.17 11.55 -13.14
C GLY A 116 -14.96 13.03 -12.83
N THR A 117 -14.94 13.92 -13.83
CA THR A 117 -15.07 15.37 -13.64
C THR A 117 -16.40 15.94 -14.11
N GLY A 118 -16.88 15.57 -15.30
CA GLY A 118 -18.07 16.15 -15.90
C GLY A 118 -19.37 15.80 -15.17
N ALA A 119 -19.48 14.59 -14.59
CA ALA A 119 -20.68 14.16 -13.86
C ALA A 119 -20.94 14.98 -12.59
N PHE A 120 -19.93 15.67 -12.07
CA PHE A 120 -20.07 16.58 -10.94
C PHE A 120 -20.70 17.92 -11.33
N LEU A 121 -20.89 18.23 -12.62
CA LEU A 121 -21.26 19.59 -13.06
C LEU A 121 -22.25 19.63 -14.21
N ALA A 122 -22.67 18.48 -14.74
CA ALA A 122 -23.51 18.44 -15.92
C ALA A 122 -24.50 17.29 -15.90
N GLU A 123 -25.65 17.55 -16.52
CA GLU A 123 -26.70 16.58 -16.77
C GLU A 123 -26.95 16.47 -18.27
N VAL A 124 -26.83 15.27 -18.84
CA VAL A 124 -27.08 15.04 -20.28
C VAL A 124 -27.69 13.66 -20.55
N GLU A 125 -28.44 13.54 -21.64
CA GLU A 125 -29.01 12.26 -22.10
C GLU A 125 -27.92 11.24 -22.52
N THR A 126 -26.72 11.70 -22.88
CA THR A 126 -25.63 10.85 -23.34
C THR A 126 -24.27 11.49 -23.10
N ARG A 127 -23.31 10.70 -22.59
CA ARG A 127 -21.89 11.11 -22.49
C ARG A 127 -21.29 11.62 -23.80
N GLY A 128 -21.88 11.23 -24.94
CA GLY A 128 -21.47 11.69 -26.26
C GLY A 128 -21.73 13.18 -26.52
N ASP A 129 -22.55 13.85 -25.71
CA ASP A 129 -22.75 15.31 -25.79
C ASP A 129 -21.62 16.09 -25.12
N ARG A 130 -20.39 15.82 -25.56
CA ARG A 130 -19.15 16.41 -25.05
C ARG A 130 -19.22 17.93 -24.99
N ALA A 131 -19.68 18.56 -26.08
CA ALA A 131 -19.87 20.01 -26.14
C ALA A 131 -20.95 20.51 -25.15
N GLY A 132 -22.04 19.75 -24.93
CA GLY A 132 -23.04 20.07 -23.92
C GLY A 132 -22.49 20.01 -22.49
N ILE A 133 -21.72 18.98 -22.17
CA ILE A 133 -21.09 18.81 -20.86
C ILE A 133 -20.05 19.93 -20.62
N THR A 134 -19.13 20.18 -21.56
CA THR A 134 -18.15 21.27 -21.47
C THR A 134 -18.81 22.63 -21.27
N LEU A 135 -19.98 22.85 -21.88
CA LEU A 135 -20.75 24.07 -21.68
C LEU A 135 -21.22 24.23 -20.23
N GLN A 136 -21.81 23.17 -19.66
CA GLN A 136 -22.30 23.18 -18.28
C GLN A 136 -21.15 23.38 -17.29
N ILE A 137 -20.00 22.72 -17.49
CA ILE A 137 -18.79 22.92 -16.68
C ILE A 137 -18.36 24.40 -16.68
N VAL A 138 -18.25 25.03 -17.85
CA VAL A 138 -17.83 26.46 -17.95
C VAL A 138 -18.88 27.41 -17.35
N GLU A 139 -20.16 27.08 -17.42
CA GLU A 139 -21.26 27.90 -16.86
C GLU A 139 -21.53 27.65 -15.37
N SER A 140 -20.97 26.57 -14.78
CA SER A 140 -21.22 26.15 -13.39
C SER A 140 -20.75 27.15 -12.34
N GLY A 141 -19.71 27.92 -12.64
CA GLY A 141 -19.06 28.83 -11.70
C GLY A 141 -17.94 28.18 -10.86
N VAL A 142 -17.45 27.00 -11.24
CA VAL A 142 -16.24 26.39 -10.65
C VAL A 142 -15.04 27.32 -10.79
N ASP A 143 -14.25 27.49 -9.73
CA ASP A 143 -13.15 28.46 -9.74
C ASP A 143 -11.98 28.01 -10.66
N VAL A 144 -11.61 26.73 -10.62
CA VAL A 144 -10.47 26.17 -11.37
C VAL A 144 -10.89 24.99 -12.24
N ILE A 145 -10.67 25.07 -13.54
CA ILE A 145 -10.99 24.03 -14.52
C ILE A 145 -9.70 23.69 -15.26
N LEU A 146 -9.16 22.47 -15.12
CA LEU A 146 -7.87 22.07 -15.69
C LEU A 146 -8.00 20.72 -16.43
N GLY A 147 -7.77 20.71 -17.75
CA GLY A 147 -7.77 19.47 -18.53
C GLY A 147 -7.60 19.68 -20.04
N GLY A 148 -7.96 18.69 -20.83
CA GLY A 148 -7.92 18.70 -22.28
C GLY A 148 -9.22 19.15 -22.97
N GLY A 149 -9.31 18.89 -24.28
CA GLY A 149 -10.53 18.99 -25.08
C GLY A 149 -10.83 20.33 -25.74
N GLU A 150 -9.81 21.10 -26.14
CA GLU A 150 -10.00 22.42 -26.78
C GLU A 150 -11.08 22.45 -27.86
N VAL A 151 -11.22 21.37 -28.63
CA VAL A 151 -12.19 21.30 -29.73
C VAL A 151 -13.65 21.50 -29.27
N ASP A 152 -14.01 21.06 -28.07
CA ASP A 152 -15.38 21.15 -27.53
C ASP A 152 -15.69 22.51 -26.88
N TYR A 153 -14.68 23.38 -26.73
CA TYR A 153 -14.85 24.79 -26.37
C TYR A 153 -15.10 25.69 -27.58
N LEU A 154 -14.79 25.24 -28.79
CA LEU A 154 -14.71 26.08 -29.99
C LEU A 154 -15.82 25.77 -31.01
N PRO A 155 -16.35 26.79 -31.72
CA PRO A 155 -17.36 26.56 -32.73
C PRO A 155 -16.76 26.04 -34.03
N THR A 156 -17.53 25.21 -34.74
CA THR A 156 -17.15 24.72 -36.08
C THR A 156 -16.74 25.87 -37.00
N GLY A 157 -15.65 25.67 -37.74
CA GLY A 157 -14.98 26.67 -38.56
C GLY A 157 -13.89 27.46 -37.83
N THR A 158 -13.67 27.22 -36.54
CA THR A 158 -12.61 27.84 -35.74
C THR A 158 -11.51 26.83 -35.44
N VAL A 159 -10.26 27.15 -35.80
CA VAL A 159 -9.10 26.30 -35.46
C VAL A 159 -8.52 26.80 -34.14
N GLY A 160 -8.42 25.88 -33.17
CA GLY A 160 -7.85 26.14 -31.85
C GLY A 160 -6.33 26.29 -31.86
N ARG A 161 -5.77 26.54 -30.68
CA ARG A 161 -4.34 26.68 -30.43
C ARG A 161 -3.56 25.42 -30.80
N PHE A 162 -4.15 24.24 -30.57
CA PHE A 162 -3.54 22.94 -30.90
C PHE A 162 -3.76 22.52 -32.36
N GLY A 163 -4.28 23.42 -33.20
CA GLY A 163 -4.37 23.20 -34.65
C GLY A 163 -5.53 22.33 -35.12
N GLN A 164 -6.43 21.91 -34.22
CA GLN A 164 -7.66 21.18 -34.57
C GLN A 164 -8.88 22.13 -34.64
N GLU A 165 -9.86 21.77 -35.46
CA GLU A 165 -11.09 22.55 -35.64
C GLU A 165 -12.10 22.23 -34.54
N GLY A 166 -12.80 23.27 -34.05
CA GLY A 166 -13.84 23.13 -33.04
C GLY A 166 -15.06 22.33 -33.49
N THR A 167 -15.71 21.66 -32.54
CA THR A 167 -16.83 20.73 -32.78
C THR A 167 -18.19 21.37 -32.50
N ARG A 168 -18.25 22.52 -31.80
CA ARG A 168 -19.53 23.09 -31.35
C ARG A 168 -20.38 23.60 -32.52
N ALA A 169 -21.59 23.05 -32.66
CA ALA A 169 -22.54 23.43 -33.70
C ALA A 169 -23.41 24.65 -33.35
N ASP A 170 -23.45 25.05 -32.07
CA ASP A 170 -24.25 26.18 -31.56
C ASP A 170 -23.65 27.56 -31.86
N GLY A 171 -22.41 27.59 -32.37
CA GLY A 171 -21.69 28.81 -32.71
C GLY A 171 -21.08 29.55 -31.52
N ARG A 172 -21.14 28.98 -30.30
CA ARG A 172 -20.54 29.56 -29.08
C ARG A 172 -19.04 29.31 -29.03
N ASN A 173 -18.31 30.23 -28.40
CA ASN A 173 -16.87 30.09 -28.16
C ASN A 173 -16.63 30.24 -26.66
N LEU A 174 -16.55 29.09 -25.98
CA LEU A 174 -16.51 29.02 -24.53
C LEU A 174 -15.21 29.59 -23.96
N VAL A 175 -14.09 29.52 -24.70
CA VAL A 175 -12.84 30.18 -24.31
C VAL A 175 -13.05 31.69 -24.15
N THR A 176 -13.69 32.32 -25.14
CA THR A 176 -13.95 33.78 -25.11
C THR A 176 -14.98 34.14 -24.04
N GLU A 177 -15.94 33.26 -23.80
CA GLU A 177 -16.99 33.45 -22.80
C GLU A 177 -16.44 33.29 -21.37
N ALA A 178 -15.57 32.31 -21.12
CA ALA A 178 -14.85 32.15 -19.86
C ALA A 178 -13.97 33.38 -19.55
N GLN A 179 -13.23 33.88 -20.55
CA GLN A 179 -12.47 35.13 -20.40
C GLN A 179 -13.36 36.33 -20.05
N ALA A 180 -14.56 36.40 -20.64
CA ALA A 180 -15.53 37.44 -20.32
C ALA A 180 -16.15 37.28 -18.93
N ALA A 181 -16.20 36.05 -18.42
CA ALA A 181 -16.66 35.71 -17.07
C ALA A 181 -15.59 35.94 -15.99
N GLY A 182 -14.32 36.08 -16.36
CA GLY A 182 -13.21 36.43 -15.45
C GLY A 182 -12.09 35.40 -15.37
N TYR A 183 -12.20 34.28 -16.07
CA TYR A 183 -11.17 33.24 -16.06
C TYR A 183 -9.88 33.70 -16.74
N THR A 184 -8.77 33.39 -16.09
CA THR A 184 -7.46 33.39 -16.73
C THR A 184 -7.32 32.11 -17.54
N VAL A 185 -7.26 32.22 -18.87
CA VAL A 185 -7.13 31.04 -19.75
C VAL A 185 -5.66 30.74 -20.03
N VAL A 186 -5.27 29.49 -19.81
CA VAL A 186 -3.89 28.99 -19.94
C VAL A 186 -3.86 27.70 -20.76
N TYR A 187 -2.73 27.43 -21.43
CA TYR A 187 -2.58 26.30 -22.35
C TYR A 187 -1.32 25.47 -22.13
N THR A 188 -0.42 25.94 -21.27
CA THR A 188 0.81 25.22 -20.92
C THR A 188 1.01 25.28 -19.43
N LEU A 189 1.84 24.37 -18.92
CA LEU A 189 2.24 24.35 -17.53
C LEU A 189 2.85 25.71 -17.09
N ALA A 190 3.77 26.28 -17.88
CA ALA A 190 4.33 27.60 -17.59
C ALA A 190 3.27 28.74 -17.58
N GLU A 191 2.23 28.67 -18.41
CA GLU A 191 1.13 29.64 -18.41
C GLU A 191 0.23 29.47 -17.17
N LEU A 192 -0.09 28.22 -16.79
CA LEU A 192 -0.86 27.88 -15.59
C LEU A 192 -0.19 28.47 -14.37
N GLU A 193 1.08 28.17 -14.23
CA GLU A 193 1.80 28.59 -13.06
C GLU A 193 2.02 30.11 -12.99
N GLN A 194 2.21 30.77 -14.15
CA GLN A 194 2.19 32.23 -14.24
C GLN A 194 0.84 32.82 -13.79
N ALA A 195 -0.27 32.15 -14.12
CA ALA A 195 -1.59 32.60 -13.69
C ALA A 195 -1.72 32.56 -12.17
N VAL A 196 -1.27 31.49 -11.52
CA VAL A 196 -1.34 31.42 -10.07
C VAL A 196 -0.51 32.52 -9.42
N ALA A 197 0.69 32.80 -9.91
CA ALA A 197 1.53 33.87 -9.36
C ALA A 197 0.99 35.27 -9.53
N ALA A 198 0.21 35.46 -10.59
CA ALA A 198 -0.50 36.69 -10.83
C ALA A 198 -1.69 36.86 -9.88
N GLY A 199 -1.89 35.94 -8.93
CA GLY A 199 -3.00 35.93 -7.99
C GLY A 199 -4.32 35.58 -8.68
N ALA A 200 -4.30 34.74 -9.71
CA ALA A 200 -5.54 34.34 -10.38
C ALA A 200 -6.46 33.61 -9.39
N GLU A 201 -7.70 34.11 -9.27
CA GLU A 201 -8.75 33.46 -8.47
C GLU A 201 -9.56 32.46 -9.30
N GLN A 202 -9.62 32.64 -10.62
CA GLN A 202 -10.32 31.74 -11.55
C GLN A 202 -9.43 31.40 -12.75
N VAL A 203 -9.27 30.11 -13.04
CA VAL A 203 -8.38 29.61 -14.09
C VAL A 203 -9.08 28.56 -14.95
N LEU A 204 -8.96 28.71 -16.27
CA LEU A 204 -9.35 27.70 -17.26
C LEU A 204 -8.10 27.24 -18.00
N GLY A 205 -7.60 26.06 -17.66
CA GLY A 205 -6.49 25.39 -18.31
C GLY A 205 -6.97 24.42 -19.38
N ILE A 206 -6.53 24.62 -20.62
CA ILE A 206 -6.83 23.75 -21.76
C ILE A 206 -5.51 23.25 -22.35
N PHE A 207 -5.11 22.04 -22.01
CA PHE A 207 -3.74 21.54 -22.26
C PHE A 207 -3.59 20.65 -23.49
N ALA A 208 -4.70 20.23 -24.12
CA ALA A 208 -4.68 19.47 -25.35
C ALA A 208 -5.92 19.72 -26.21
N ALA A 209 -5.85 19.35 -27.49
CA ALA A 209 -7.00 19.42 -28.40
C ALA A 209 -8.12 18.44 -27.99
N GLN A 210 -7.73 17.26 -27.53
CA GLN A 210 -8.55 16.17 -26.99
C GLN A 210 -7.91 15.80 -25.65
N ASP A 211 -7.52 14.54 -25.43
CA ASP A 211 -6.85 14.10 -24.20
C ASP A 211 -5.38 14.54 -24.15
N THR A 212 -4.78 14.64 -22.95
CA THR A 212 -3.35 14.96 -22.84
C THR A 212 -2.44 13.75 -23.09
N TYR A 213 -3.01 12.55 -23.17
CA TYR A 213 -2.33 11.28 -23.44
C TYR A 213 -2.86 10.60 -24.71
N ASN A 214 -2.23 9.51 -25.15
CA ASN A 214 -2.57 8.78 -26.37
C ASN A 214 -3.18 7.40 -26.04
N ALA A 215 -4.49 7.32 -25.82
CA ALA A 215 -5.21 6.07 -25.53
C ALA A 215 -5.16 5.06 -26.70
N ALA A 216 -4.13 4.22 -26.71
CA ALA A 216 -3.91 3.17 -27.71
C ALA A 216 -3.01 2.07 -27.12
N THR A 217 -2.96 0.90 -27.76
CA THR A 217 -2.05 -0.18 -27.35
C THR A 217 -0.59 0.19 -27.62
N GLU A 218 0.36 -0.43 -26.92
CA GLU A 218 1.79 -0.20 -27.10
C GLU A 218 2.22 -0.42 -28.55
N GLU A 219 1.72 -1.48 -29.21
CA GLU A 219 2.09 -1.76 -30.60
C GLU A 219 1.60 -0.67 -31.56
N GLN A 220 0.43 -0.09 -31.28
CA GLN A 220 -0.12 1.00 -32.09
C GLN A 220 0.72 2.27 -31.93
N LEU A 221 1.10 2.63 -30.70
CA LEU A 221 1.94 3.79 -30.41
C LEU A 221 3.35 3.61 -30.99
N ASN A 222 3.95 2.43 -30.81
CA ASN A 222 5.26 2.08 -31.35
C ASN A 222 5.28 2.13 -32.88
N ALA A 223 4.20 1.72 -33.56
CA ALA A 223 4.11 1.75 -35.02
C ALA A 223 4.12 3.17 -35.60
N VAL A 224 3.67 4.17 -34.84
CA VAL A 224 3.64 5.58 -35.27
C VAL A 224 4.69 6.45 -34.59
N GLY A 225 5.45 5.91 -33.62
CA GLY A 225 6.46 6.65 -32.85
C GLY A 225 5.85 7.74 -31.96
N ALA A 226 4.69 7.47 -31.38
CA ALA A 226 4.02 8.33 -30.41
C ALA A 226 4.41 7.96 -28.97
N ASN A 227 4.37 8.92 -28.06
CA ASN A 227 4.57 8.70 -26.63
C ASN A 227 3.21 8.36 -25.97
N ASN A 228 3.25 7.81 -24.76
CA ASN A 228 2.03 7.60 -23.95
C ASN A 228 1.40 8.94 -23.56
N TYR A 229 2.21 9.86 -23.04
CA TYR A 229 1.78 11.19 -22.57
C TYR A 229 2.27 12.32 -23.48
N GLY A 230 1.44 13.33 -23.68
CA GLY A 230 1.67 14.48 -24.56
C GLY A 230 1.09 14.33 -25.97
N GLN A 231 0.68 15.47 -26.55
CA GLN A 231 0.07 15.55 -27.88
C GLN A 231 0.80 16.57 -28.78
N PRO A 232 0.72 16.46 -30.12
CA PRO A 232 1.28 17.47 -31.01
C PRO A 232 0.76 18.88 -30.68
N GLY A 233 1.67 19.82 -30.41
CA GLY A 233 1.33 21.19 -30.01
C GLY A 233 1.33 21.43 -28.49
N ASN A 234 1.42 20.37 -27.68
CA ASN A 234 1.82 20.39 -26.29
C ASN A 234 2.41 19.04 -25.89
N GLU A 235 3.69 18.86 -26.17
CA GLU A 235 4.37 17.57 -25.99
C GLU A 235 4.62 17.24 -24.51
N ASN A 236 4.58 18.26 -23.63
CA ASN A 236 4.75 18.12 -22.17
C ASN A 236 3.63 18.90 -21.45
N PRO A 237 2.37 18.42 -21.49
CA PRO A 237 1.30 19.01 -20.70
C PRO A 237 1.57 18.84 -19.20
N PRO A 238 0.97 19.69 -18.33
CA PRO A 238 1.11 19.52 -16.89
C PRO A 238 0.54 18.16 -16.46
N THR A 239 1.17 17.49 -15.49
CA THR A 239 0.61 16.27 -14.90
C THR A 239 -0.55 16.59 -13.96
N VAL A 240 -1.36 15.60 -13.58
CA VAL A 240 -2.42 15.79 -12.57
C VAL A 240 -1.89 16.27 -11.21
N ALA A 241 -0.69 15.84 -10.81
CA ALA A 241 -0.04 16.33 -9.60
C ALA A 241 0.31 17.82 -9.69
N GLU A 242 0.85 18.27 -10.84
CA GLU A 242 1.16 19.68 -11.07
C GLU A 242 -0.11 20.54 -11.18
N MET A 243 -1.16 20.01 -11.80
CA MET A 243 -2.48 20.64 -11.85
C MET A 243 -3.10 20.75 -10.45
N LEU A 244 -2.98 19.72 -9.61
CA LEU A 244 -3.46 19.72 -8.23
C LEU A 244 -2.71 20.71 -7.36
N ASP A 245 -1.37 20.74 -7.42
CA ASP A 245 -0.55 21.71 -6.68
C ASP A 245 -0.95 23.15 -7.06
N ALA A 246 -1.18 23.42 -8.34
CA ALA A 246 -1.66 24.72 -8.79
C ALA A 246 -3.07 25.05 -8.27
N ALA A 247 -4.01 24.10 -8.36
CA ALA A 247 -5.39 24.29 -7.90
C ALA A 247 -5.45 24.54 -6.39
N VAL A 248 -4.75 23.74 -5.58
CA VAL A 248 -4.67 23.91 -4.13
C VAL A 248 -4.13 25.30 -3.78
N GLN A 249 -3.08 25.77 -4.46
CA GLN A 249 -2.54 27.11 -4.22
C GLN A 249 -3.50 28.23 -4.63
N ILE A 250 -4.19 28.10 -5.76
CA ILE A 250 -5.22 29.06 -6.17
C ILE A 250 -6.31 29.15 -5.09
N LEU A 251 -6.81 28.01 -4.62
CA LEU A 251 -7.95 27.96 -3.70
C LEU A 251 -7.57 28.33 -2.26
N SER A 252 -6.37 27.97 -1.79
CA SER A 252 -5.95 28.20 -0.40
C SER A 252 -5.22 29.53 -0.18
N GLU A 253 -4.59 30.10 -1.21
CA GLU A 253 -3.78 31.32 -1.08
C GLU A 253 -4.40 32.52 -1.79
N ASN A 254 -4.80 32.35 -3.05
CA ASN A 254 -5.25 33.46 -3.90
C ASN A 254 -6.73 33.77 -3.76
N SER A 255 -7.55 32.73 -3.60
CA SER A 255 -8.99 32.83 -3.65
C SER A 255 -9.54 33.75 -2.57
N SER A 256 -10.52 34.56 -2.95
CA SER A 256 -11.35 35.31 -2.00
C SER A 256 -12.19 34.40 -1.09
N LYS A 257 -12.31 33.10 -1.43
CA LYS A 257 -13.03 32.06 -0.67
C LYS A 257 -12.13 31.19 0.23
N ARG A 258 -10.82 31.48 0.31
CA ARG A 258 -9.84 30.61 1.00
C ARG A 258 -10.15 30.28 2.47
N ASP A 259 -10.92 31.12 3.16
CA ASP A 259 -11.30 30.91 4.56
C ASP A 259 -12.49 29.94 4.72
N ASP A 260 -13.22 29.63 3.64
CA ASP A 260 -14.45 28.83 3.61
C ASP A 260 -14.21 27.33 3.26
N GLY A 261 -12.95 26.95 3.06
CA GLY A 261 -12.54 25.61 2.63
C GLY A 261 -12.80 25.40 1.14
N PHE A 262 -12.47 24.22 0.63
CA PHE A 262 -12.63 23.91 -0.79
C PHE A 262 -13.01 22.46 -1.06
N PHE A 263 -13.51 22.22 -2.28
CA PHE A 263 -13.71 20.89 -2.83
C PHE A 263 -13.01 20.76 -4.18
N ILE A 264 -12.10 19.80 -4.29
CA ILE A 264 -11.39 19.47 -5.52
C ILE A 264 -11.80 18.07 -5.95
N VAL A 265 -12.18 17.93 -7.23
CA VAL A 265 -12.34 16.64 -7.89
C VAL A 265 -11.25 16.52 -8.95
N LEU A 266 -10.47 15.44 -8.87
CA LEU A 266 -9.39 15.15 -9.79
C LEU A 266 -9.58 13.76 -10.37
N GLU A 267 -9.37 13.61 -11.67
CA GLU A 267 -9.43 12.33 -12.37
C GLU A 267 -8.14 12.12 -13.19
N GLU A 268 -7.51 10.96 -13.00
CA GLU A 268 -6.44 10.48 -13.90
C GLU A 268 -7.05 9.45 -14.84
N GLU A 269 -7.76 9.93 -15.87
CA GLU A 269 -8.47 9.12 -16.86
C GLU A 269 -7.55 8.12 -17.61
N GLY A 270 -6.24 8.40 -17.64
CA GLY A 270 -5.28 7.51 -18.28
C GLY A 270 -5.25 6.11 -17.68
N THR A 271 -5.49 5.95 -16.37
CA THR A 271 -5.44 4.62 -15.73
C THR A 271 -6.49 3.67 -16.33
N ASP A 272 -7.71 4.15 -16.53
CA ASP A 272 -8.79 3.40 -17.16
C ASP A 272 -8.53 3.17 -18.65
N ASN A 273 -8.31 4.24 -19.41
CA ASN A 273 -8.25 4.12 -20.87
C ASN A 273 -7.05 3.29 -21.35
N PHE A 274 -5.93 3.32 -20.63
CA PHE A 274 -4.79 2.45 -20.92
C PHE A 274 -5.07 1.01 -20.47
N GLY A 275 -5.70 0.79 -19.31
CA GLY A 275 -6.11 -0.54 -18.85
C GLY A 275 -7.07 -1.23 -19.82
N ASN A 276 -8.09 -0.51 -20.28
CA ASN A 276 -9.07 -0.99 -21.26
C ASN A 276 -8.49 -1.12 -22.69
N ALA A 277 -7.31 -0.54 -22.94
CA ALA A 277 -6.53 -0.79 -24.16
C ALA A 277 -5.49 -1.90 -23.98
N ASN A 278 -5.39 -2.50 -22.79
CA ASN A 278 -4.39 -3.46 -22.37
C ASN A 278 -2.97 -2.92 -22.58
N ASN A 279 -2.75 -1.64 -22.26
CA ASN A 279 -1.45 -0.99 -22.37
C ASN A 279 -0.76 -0.92 -21.01
N ALA A 280 -0.06 -1.98 -20.65
CA ALA A 280 0.58 -2.15 -19.35
C ALA A 280 1.54 -1.00 -19.05
N ASN A 281 2.41 -0.62 -19.99
CA ASN A 281 3.41 0.42 -19.74
C ASN A 281 2.76 1.79 -19.44
N ALA A 282 1.76 2.17 -20.24
CA ALA A 282 1.08 3.45 -20.06
C ALA A 282 0.15 3.46 -18.83
N THR A 283 -0.47 2.32 -18.49
CA THR A 283 -1.23 2.15 -17.26
C THR A 283 -0.33 2.41 -16.04
N LEU A 284 0.86 1.79 -15.96
CA LEU A 284 1.79 2.00 -14.84
C LEU A 284 2.30 3.44 -14.77
N GLU A 285 2.50 4.11 -15.91
CA GLU A 285 2.87 5.53 -15.95
C GLU A 285 1.72 6.43 -15.43
N ALA A 286 0.46 6.07 -15.73
CA ALA A 286 -0.72 6.78 -15.23
C ALA A 286 -0.91 6.59 -13.72
N ILE A 287 -0.74 5.38 -13.20
CA ILE A 287 -0.76 5.10 -11.76
C ILE A 287 0.30 5.95 -11.04
N ARG A 288 1.51 6.05 -11.60
CA ARG A 288 2.58 6.89 -11.02
C ARG A 288 2.17 8.37 -10.92
N ARG A 289 1.47 8.91 -11.92
CA ARG A 289 0.96 10.29 -11.90
C ARG A 289 -0.16 10.50 -10.89
N ALA A 290 -1.09 9.55 -10.77
CA ALA A 290 -2.12 9.56 -9.73
C ALA A 290 -1.47 9.52 -8.33
N ASP A 291 -0.46 8.67 -8.15
CA ASP A 291 0.29 8.56 -6.90
C ASP A 291 1.04 9.86 -6.54
N ASP A 292 1.69 10.52 -7.50
CA ASP A 292 2.28 11.85 -7.29
C ASP A 292 1.23 12.88 -6.83
N ALA A 293 0.00 12.81 -7.35
CA ALA A 293 -1.08 13.70 -6.93
C ALA A 293 -1.56 13.41 -5.50
N ILE A 294 -1.60 12.13 -5.10
CA ILE A 294 -1.83 11.72 -3.70
C ILE A 294 -0.74 12.33 -2.81
N GLY A 295 0.53 12.24 -3.20
CA GLY A 295 1.65 12.85 -2.47
C GLY A 295 1.51 14.37 -2.31
N VAL A 296 1.08 15.08 -3.36
CA VAL A 296 0.77 16.53 -3.28
C VAL A 296 -0.35 16.83 -2.28
N ALA A 297 -1.41 16.02 -2.26
CA ALA A 297 -2.52 16.18 -1.32
C ALA A 297 -2.08 15.91 0.13
N MET A 298 -1.28 14.86 0.37
CA MET A 298 -0.73 14.54 1.70
C MET A 298 0.22 15.64 2.20
N ASP A 299 1.11 16.14 1.34
CA ASP A 299 1.97 17.29 1.65
C ASP A 299 1.15 18.52 2.07
N TYR A 300 0.03 18.78 1.40
CA TYR A 300 -0.88 19.86 1.77
C TYR A 300 -1.57 19.62 3.12
N ILE A 301 -2.03 18.39 3.39
CA ILE A 301 -2.69 17.99 4.66
C ILE A 301 -1.74 18.15 5.84
N ASN A 302 -0.45 17.84 5.69
CA ASN A 302 0.56 18.00 6.73
C ASN A 302 0.64 19.44 7.27
N ASP A 303 0.47 20.44 6.40
CA ASP A 303 0.40 21.84 6.79
C ASP A 303 -1.06 22.31 7.07
N ASN A 304 -2.07 21.57 6.61
CA ASN A 304 -3.51 21.92 6.67
C ASN A 304 -4.42 20.75 7.08
N PRO A 305 -4.43 20.35 8.36
CA PRO A 305 -5.07 19.11 8.84
C PRO A 305 -6.61 19.09 8.77
N ASN A 306 -7.29 20.20 8.45
CA ASN A 306 -8.75 20.22 8.25
C ASN A 306 -9.12 19.86 6.80
N THR A 307 -8.46 18.85 6.25
CA THR A 307 -8.65 18.41 4.85
C THR A 307 -8.74 16.89 4.83
N LEU A 308 -9.75 16.37 4.15
CA LEU A 308 -9.87 14.95 3.81
C LEU A 308 -9.33 14.72 2.39
N LEU A 309 -8.52 13.69 2.23
CA LEU A 309 -8.18 13.09 0.95
C LEU A 309 -8.91 11.76 0.82
N VAL A 310 -9.57 11.54 -0.32
CA VAL A 310 -10.24 10.28 -0.67
C VAL A 310 -9.77 9.83 -2.05
N THR A 311 -9.42 8.55 -2.18
CA THR A 311 -9.29 7.87 -3.47
C THR A 311 -10.34 6.78 -3.61
N ALA A 312 -11.12 6.81 -4.70
CA ALA A 312 -12.03 5.72 -5.04
C ALA A 312 -12.11 5.57 -6.56
N ALA A 313 -11.85 4.36 -7.05
CA ALA A 313 -12.17 3.94 -8.41
C ALA A 313 -13.57 3.33 -8.42
N ASP A 314 -14.27 3.37 -9.55
CA ASP A 314 -15.57 2.73 -9.73
C ASP A 314 -15.51 1.42 -10.55
N SER A 315 -14.34 1.10 -11.12
CA SER A 315 -14.03 -0.13 -11.86
C SER A 315 -12.57 -0.58 -11.68
N ASP A 316 -12.29 -1.82 -12.10
CA ASP A 316 -10.97 -2.37 -12.42
C ASP A 316 -10.85 -2.51 -13.96
N ALA A 317 -9.99 -1.71 -14.59
CA ALA A 317 -9.86 -1.68 -16.05
C ALA A 317 -9.02 -2.87 -16.55
N GLY A 318 -9.62 -3.71 -17.39
CA GLY A 318 -8.94 -4.84 -18.02
C GLY A 318 -8.68 -6.05 -17.12
N GLY A 319 -8.89 -5.95 -15.81
CA GLY A 319 -8.58 -7.01 -14.85
C GLY A 319 -7.09 -7.30 -14.85
N LEU A 320 -6.30 -6.27 -14.51
CA LEU A 320 -4.84 -6.32 -14.56
C LEU A 320 -4.33 -7.28 -13.48
N GLU A 321 -3.57 -8.30 -13.87
CA GLU A 321 -2.86 -9.17 -12.94
C GLU A 321 -1.35 -9.21 -13.20
N VAL A 322 -0.55 -9.51 -12.18
CA VAL A 322 0.92 -9.50 -12.28
C VAL A 322 1.47 -10.90 -12.14
N ARG A 323 2.46 -11.26 -12.96
CA ARG A 323 3.17 -12.53 -12.79
C ARG A 323 4.64 -12.43 -13.12
N ASP A 324 5.46 -13.10 -12.32
CA ASP A 324 6.89 -13.23 -12.56
C ASP A 324 7.18 -14.36 -13.59
N PRO A 325 7.90 -14.09 -14.69
CA PRO A 325 8.30 -15.13 -15.62
C PRO A 325 9.42 -15.98 -15.03
N ARG A 326 9.26 -17.31 -15.11
CA ARG A 326 10.22 -18.33 -14.62
C ARG A 326 11.64 -18.24 -15.20
N ASN A 327 11.85 -17.47 -16.27
CA ASN A 327 13.19 -17.21 -16.81
C ASN A 327 13.36 -15.71 -17.14
N PRO A 328 14.23 -14.97 -16.42
CA PRO A 328 14.44 -13.53 -16.63
C PRO A 328 14.99 -13.16 -18.01
N ASN A 329 15.54 -14.11 -18.76
CA ASN A 329 16.12 -13.88 -20.09
C ASN A 329 15.14 -14.17 -21.24
N GLU A 330 13.90 -14.51 -20.91
CA GLU A 330 12.84 -14.77 -21.88
C GLU A 330 11.82 -13.64 -21.87
N THR A 331 10.96 -13.61 -22.88
CA THR A 331 9.80 -12.73 -22.89
C THR A 331 8.79 -13.18 -21.83
N VAL A 332 7.85 -12.30 -21.47
CA VAL A 332 6.84 -12.60 -20.44
C VAL A 332 5.95 -13.82 -20.75
N GLY A 333 5.83 -14.21 -22.01
CA GLY A 333 5.19 -15.47 -22.40
C GLY A 333 3.66 -15.43 -22.36
N THR A 334 3.07 -16.54 -21.91
CA THR A 334 1.62 -16.74 -21.84
C THR A 334 1.21 -17.30 -20.48
N VAL A 335 -0.05 -17.07 -20.11
CA VAL A 335 -0.78 -17.77 -19.05
C VAL A 335 -1.86 -18.63 -19.68
N GLY A 336 -2.11 -19.80 -19.11
CA GLY A 336 -3.23 -20.65 -19.54
C GLY A 336 -4.52 -20.18 -18.88
N ALA A 337 -5.61 -20.02 -19.62
CA ALA A 337 -6.94 -19.65 -19.12
C ALA A 337 -8.04 -20.60 -19.64
N ASN A 338 -9.12 -20.74 -18.87
CA ASN A 338 -10.34 -21.51 -19.13
C ASN A 338 -10.15 -22.85 -19.93
N PRO A 339 -9.82 -23.98 -19.27
CA PRO A 339 -9.60 -25.30 -19.89
C PRO A 339 -10.85 -25.86 -20.60
N THR A 340 -10.69 -26.87 -21.49
CA THR A 340 -11.81 -27.33 -22.35
C THR A 340 -12.59 -28.53 -21.82
N GLU A 341 -11.99 -29.65 -21.42
CA GLU A 341 -12.76 -30.80 -20.84
C GLU A 341 -11.94 -31.83 -20.01
N GLY A 342 -10.62 -31.66 -19.80
CA GLY A 342 -9.78 -32.78 -19.30
C GLY A 342 -8.85 -32.52 -18.12
N ASP A 343 -8.11 -31.40 -18.15
CA ASP A 343 -7.19 -30.93 -17.11
C ASP A 343 -6.62 -29.57 -17.53
N ARG A 344 -5.83 -28.91 -16.66
CA ARG A 344 -5.19 -27.62 -16.95
C ARG A 344 -4.28 -27.60 -18.18
N SER A 345 -3.86 -28.75 -18.73
CA SER A 345 -2.93 -28.83 -19.87
C SER A 345 -3.57 -28.52 -21.22
N ASP A 346 -4.90 -28.36 -21.28
CA ASP A 346 -5.65 -27.96 -22.47
C ASP A 346 -6.11 -26.48 -22.46
N SER A 347 -5.62 -25.68 -21.51
CA SER A 347 -5.95 -24.25 -21.35
C SER A 347 -5.65 -23.42 -22.61
N ILE A 348 -6.39 -22.32 -22.78
CA ILE A 348 -6.13 -21.31 -23.79
C ILE A 348 -4.94 -20.45 -23.37
N ASP A 349 -3.87 -20.41 -24.18
CA ASP A 349 -2.76 -19.51 -23.94
C ASP A 349 -3.14 -18.04 -24.24
N LEU A 350 -3.13 -17.20 -23.21
CA LEU A 350 -3.27 -15.74 -23.29
C LEU A 350 -1.89 -15.08 -23.17
N PHE A 351 -1.59 -14.13 -24.05
CA PHE A 351 -0.30 -13.43 -24.02
C PHE A 351 -0.27 -12.40 -22.90
N MET A 352 0.79 -12.45 -22.11
CA MET A 352 1.11 -11.41 -21.13
C MET A 352 1.79 -10.22 -21.81
N ASP A 353 1.66 -9.03 -21.23
CA ASP A 353 2.36 -7.81 -21.63
C ASP A 353 3.65 -7.57 -20.86
N GLY A 354 4.67 -7.19 -21.62
CA GLY A 354 5.93 -6.67 -21.10
C GLY A 354 6.05 -5.17 -21.39
N ILE A 355 7.27 -4.65 -21.43
CA ILE A 355 7.54 -3.20 -21.59
C ILE A 355 6.96 -2.62 -22.90
N ASP A 356 6.97 -3.41 -23.98
CA ASP A 356 6.67 -2.95 -25.34
C ASP A 356 5.42 -3.63 -25.95
N GLY A 357 4.53 -4.17 -25.11
CA GLY A 357 3.32 -4.89 -25.53
C GLY A 357 3.43 -6.41 -25.40
N SER A 358 2.65 -7.16 -26.20
CA SER A 358 2.42 -8.59 -25.90
C SER A 358 3.63 -9.47 -26.15
N ASN A 359 3.91 -10.33 -25.17
CA ASN A 359 5.02 -11.28 -25.16
C ASN A 359 6.35 -10.62 -25.49
N THR A 360 6.58 -9.43 -24.92
CA THR A 360 7.82 -8.68 -25.04
C THR A 360 8.70 -8.88 -23.81
N ALA A 361 9.77 -8.08 -23.70
CA ALA A 361 10.68 -8.15 -22.56
C ALA A 361 9.93 -7.82 -21.26
N PRO A 362 10.18 -8.54 -20.15
CA PRO A 362 9.54 -8.26 -18.88
C PRO A 362 9.91 -6.87 -18.36
N PHE A 363 9.02 -6.30 -17.56
CA PHE A 363 9.38 -5.25 -16.62
C PHE A 363 10.39 -5.82 -15.60
N VAL A 364 11.15 -4.94 -14.96
CA VAL A 364 12.08 -5.31 -13.89
C VAL A 364 11.74 -4.47 -12.69
N SER A 365 11.50 -5.11 -11.54
CA SER A 365 11.20 -4.40 -10.30
C SER A 365 12.37 -3.51 -9.88
N ALA A 366 12.08 -2.46 -9.12
CA ALA A 366 13.11 -1.88 -8.26
C ALA A 366 13.59 -2.94 -7.24
N PRO A 367 14.80 -2.79 -6.68
CA PRO A 367 15.34 -3.77 -5.74
C PRO A 367 14.47 -3.93 -4.50
N ASP A 368 14.37 -5.16 -3.98
CA ASP A 368 13.86 -5.44 -2.63
C ASP A 368 14.86 -4.97 -1.55
N ALA A 369 14.52 -5.17 -0.28
CA ALA A 369 15.36 -4.85 0.86
C ALA A 369 16.71 -5.61 0.88
N ASN A 370 16.89 -6.64 0.05
CA ASN A 370 18.13 -7.40 -0.10
C ASN A 370 18.87 -7.07 -1.42
N GLY A 371 18.42 -6.06 -2.17
CA GLY A 371 19.00 -5.66 -3.46
C GLY A 371 18.62 -6.56 -4.64
N ILE A 372 17.65 -7.46 -4.47
CA ILE A 372 17.17 -8.41 -5.48
C ILE A 372 16.10 -7.73 -6.35
N THR A 373 16.26 -7.84 -7.67
CA THR A 373 15.26 -7.37 -8.65
C THR A 373 14.57 -8.55 -9.30
N TYR A 374 13.28 -8.43 -9.57
CA TYR A 374 12.46 -9.48 -10.15
C TYR A 374 11.94 -9.08 -11.54
N PRO A 375 12.09 -9.92 -12.57
CA PRO A 375 11.35 -9.72 -13.80
C PRO A 375 9.86 -9.92 -13.54
N PHE A 376 8.99 -9.20 -14.25
CA PHE A 376 7.54 -9.48 -14.23
C PHE A 376 6.85 -9.03 -15.52
N GLY A 377 5.66 -9.55 -15.74
CA GLY A 377 4.76 -9.13 -16.81
C GLY A 377 3.34 -8.97 -16.30
N VAL A 378 2.50 -8.39 -17.15
CA VAL A 378 1.08 -8.14 -16.87
C VAL A 378 0.23 -9.15 -17.62
N SER A 379 -0.67 -9.82 -16.93
CA SER A 379 -1.79 -10.55 -17.52
C SER A 379 -3.03 -9.67 -17.52
N TRP A 380 -3.90 -9.84 -18.50
CA TRP A 380 -5.18 -9.17 -18.55
C TRP A 380 -6.28 -10.19 -18.64
N VAL A 381 -7.34 -10.02 -17.85
CA VAL A 381 -8.56 -10.80 -18.00
C VAL A 381 -9.21 -10.48 -19.35
N ALA A 382 -9.41 -9.19 -19.63
CA ALA A 382 -9.97 -8.72 -20.90
C ALA A 382 -9.69 -7.23 -21.16
N THR A 383 -10.59 -6.56 -21.90
CA THR A 383 -10.57 -5.12 -22.24
C THR A 383 -11.71 -4.29 -21.62
N PRO A 384 -12.79 -4.86 -21.03
CA PRO A 384 -13.76 -4.08 -20.25
C PRO A 384 -13.34 -3.85 -18.80
N ASP A 385 -14.17 -3.05 -18.12
CA ASP A 385 -14.18 -2.82 -16.68
C ASP A 385 -14.75 -4.02 -15.89
N PHE A 386 -14.25 -4.22 -14.68
CA PHE A 386 -14.69 -5.25 -13.74
C PHE A 386 -15.02 -4.66 -12.35
N PRO A 387 -15.92 -5.26 -11.55
CA PRO A 387 -16.35 -4.69 -10.26
C PRO A 387 -15.66 -5.26 -9.01
N GLY A 388 -14.83 -6.31 -9.13
CA GLY A 388 -14.53 -7.19 -8.00
C GLY A 388 -13.35 -6.79 -7.13
N SER A 389 -12.31 -6.15 -7.68
CA SER A 389 -11.02 -5.95 -7.00
C SER A 389 -10.76 -4.52 -6.50
N ILE A 390 -11.78 -3.73 -6.14
CA ILE A 390 -11.59 -2.29 -5.90
C ILE A 390 -11.42 -1.98 -4.40
N VAL A 391 -10.45 -1.12 -4.07
CA VAL A 391 -10.20 -0.61 -2.71
C VAL A 391 -10.17 0.92 -2.70
N ALA A 392 -11.01 1.52 -1.87
CA ALA A 392 -10.97 2.94 -1.56
C ALA A 392 -9.97 3.21 -0.43
N ARG A 393 -9.34 4.40 -0.45
CA ARG A 393 -8.42 4.86 0.60
C ARG A 393 -8.77 6.27 1.05
N THR A 394 -8.47 6.56 2.32
CA THR A 394 -8.59 7.94 2.84
C THR A 394 -7.39 8.35 3.69
N HIS A 395 -7.18 9.67 3.80
CA HIS A 395 -6.15 10.27 4.65
C HIS A 395 -6.57 11.66 5.14
N GLY A 396 -6.17 12.03 6.35
CA GLY A 396 -6.46 13.35 6.94
C GLY A 396 -7.75 13.38 7.77
N LEU A 397 -8.48 14.50 7.71
CA LEU A 397 -9.68 14.71 8.52
C LEU A 397 -10.77 13.68 8.17
N ASN A 398 -11.35 13.02 9.17
CA ASN A 398 -12.41 11.99 9.02
C ASN A 398 -12.02 10.74 8.21
N ALA A 399 -10.72 10.52 7.96
CA ALA A 399 -10.27 9.31 7.24
C ALA A 399 -10.67 8.01 7.97
N ASP A 400 -10.64 8.05 9.30
CA ASP A 400 -11.06 6.97 10.21
C ASP A 400 -12.56 6.61 10.11
N GLN A 401 -13.36 7.39 9.39
CA GLN A 401 -14.76 7.08 9.13
C GLN A 401 -14.98 6.18 7.90
N LEU A 402 -13.95 5.89 7.11
CA LEU A 402 -14.05 4.92 6.02
C LEU A 402 -14.21 3.50 6.60
N PRO A 403 -15.32 2.80 6.36
CA PRO A 403 -15.47 1.42 6.86
C PRO A 403 -14.60 0.44 6.05
N ALA A 404 -14.24 -0.68 6.66
CA ALA A 404 -13.52 -1.78 6.03
C ALA A 404 -14.22 -2.34 4.77
N THR A 405 -15.52 -2.11 4.62
CA THR A 405 -16.26 -2.34 3.37
C THR A 405 -17.26 -1.22 3.16
N VAL A 406 -17.17 -0.56 2.01
CA VAL A 406 -17.90 0.67 1.71
C VAL A 406 -18.76 0.48 0.46
N ASP A 407 -20.06 0.77 0.57
CA ASP A 407 -20.90 0.95 -0.62
C ASP A 407 -20.47 2.22 -1.36
N ASN A 408 -20.49 2.21 -2.70
CA ASN A 408 -20.08 3.39 -3.49
C ASN A 408 -20.82 4.68 -3.12
N THR A 409 -22.07 4.62 -2.64
CA THR A 409 -22.80 5.80 -2.14
C THR A 409 -22.21 6.37 -0.83
N GLY A 410 -21.46 5.57 -0.08
CA GLY A 410 -20.76 5.95 1.15
C GLY A 410 -19.65 6.97 0.93
N ILE A 411 -18.98 6.94 -0.23
CA ILE A 411 -17.94 7.93 -0.59
C ILE A 411 -18.52 9.34 -0.61
N TYR A 412 -19.72 9.52 -1.19
CA TYR A 412 -20.44 10.80 -1.15
C TYR A 412 -20.75 11.23 0.28
N ARG A 413 -21.23 10.31 1.14
CA ARG A 413 -21.58 10.62 2.54
C ARG A 413 -20.37 11.15 3.30
N LEU A 414 -19.23 10.48 3.16
CA LEU A 414 -17.98 10.87 3.82
C LEU A 414 -17.50 12.26 3.36
N MET A 415 -17.53 12.52 2.05
CA MET A 415 -17.19 13.84 1.51
C MET A 415 -18.18 14.91 2.00
N TYR A 416 -19.48 14.61 2.01
CA TYR A 416 -20.53 15.54 2.41
C TYR A 416 -20.45 15.91 3.89
N GLU A 417 -20.28 14.92 4.76
CA GLU A 417 -20.10 15.13 6.19
C GLU A 417 -18.87 16.02 6.45
N THR A 418 -17.77 15.77 5.76
CA THR A 418 -16.55 16.56 5.92
C THR A 418 -16.75 18.00 5.43
N LEU A 419 -17.31 18.21 4.24
CA LEU A 419 -17.48 19.54 3.64
C LEU A 419 -18.47 20.42 4.40
N PHE A 420 -19.59 19.83 4.85
CA PHE A 420 -20.74 20.57 5.36
C PHE A 420 -21.01 20.34 6.85
N GLU A 421 -20.19 19.55 7.53
CA GLU A 421 -20.36 19.17 8.94
C GLU A 421 -21.77 18.64 9.22
N THR A 422 -22.33 17.92 8.24
CA THR A 422 -23.71 17.43 8.23
C THR A 422 -23.71 15.96 7.86
N GLU A 423 -24.00 15.12 8.84
CA GLU A 423 -24.21 13.69 8.64
C GLU A 423 -25.51 13.46 7.85
N LEU A 424 -25.42 12.72 6.75
CA LEU A 424 -26.58 12.31 5.95
C LEU A 424 -27.03 10.91 6.39
N THR A 425 -28.23 10.84 6.97
CA THR A 425 -28.82 9.58 7.41
C THR A 425 -29.74 9.01 6.33
N ASP A 426 -29.24 8.06 5.55
CA ASP A 426 -30.08 7.13 4.78
C ASP A 426 -29.63 5.72 5.17
N PRO A 427 -30.53 4.80 5.55
CA PRO A 427 -30.08 3.48 5.91
C PRO A 427 -29.45 2.86 4.66
N PRO A 428 -28.22 2.36 4.77
CA PRO A 428 -27.60 1.62 3.71
C PRO A 428 -28.51 0.44 3.35
N PRO A 429 -28.53 0.02 2.08
CA PRO A 429 -29.42 -1.04 1.62
C PRO A 429 -29.16 -2.38 2.33
N ALA A 430 -27.97 -2.55 2.93
CA ALA A 430 -27.61 -3.59 3.90
C ALA A 430 -27.21 -3.02 5.27
N PRO A 431 -27.24 -3.84 6.34
CA PRO A 431 -26.66 -3.46 7.63
C PRO A 431 -25.18 -3.12 7.47
N GLU A 432 -24.76 -2.02 8.08
CA GLU A 432 -23.34 -1.67 8.19
C GLU A 432 -22.62 -2.65 9.14
N PRO A 433 -21.29 -2.85 8.98
CA PRO A 433 -20.47 -3.58 9.93
C PRO A 433 -20.73 -3.14 11.37
N GLU A 434 -21.12 -4.07 12.24
CA GLU A 434 -21.24 -3.79 13.67
C GLU A 434 -19.87 -3.98 14.35
N PRO A 435 -19.38 -3.00 15.13
CA PRO A 435 -18.10 -3.12 15.79
C PRO A 435 -18.11 -4.28 16.79
N ALA A 436 -16.96 -4.94 16.93
CA ALA A 436 -16.78 -5.97 17.94
C ALA A 436 -17.07 -5.43 19.35
N PRO A 437 -17.59 -6.27 20.27
CA PRO A 437 -17.64 -5.91 21.68
C PRO A 437 -16.23 -5.53 22.18
N PRO A 438 -16.08 -4.50 23.02
CA PRO A 438 -14.77 -4.14 23.56
C PRO A 438 -14.14 -5.30 24.33
N ALA A 439 -12.88 -5.61 24.02
CA ALA A 439 -12.12 -6.60 24.76
C ALA A 439 -12.01 -6.22 26.25
N THR A 440 -11.93 -7.24 27.10
CA THR A 440 -11.84 -7.12 28.57
C THR A 440 -10.43 -7.36 29.12
N GLU A 441 -9.56 -7.99 28.32
CA GLU A 441 -8.18 -8.36 28.63
C GLU A 441 -7.27 -7.91 27.48
N SER A 442 -5.96 -7.84 27.72
CA SER A 442 -4.95 -7.47 26.70
C SER A 442 -4.43 -8.67 25.89
N THR A 443 -4.83 -9.88 26.27
CA THR A 443 -4.50 -11.14 25.60
C THR A 443 -5.73 -12.01 25.52
N GLY A 444 -5.77 -12.94 24.58
CA GLY A 444 -6.76 -14.00 24.61
C GLY A 444 -6.55 -15.02 23.51
N ASN A 445 -7.58 -15.16 22.66
CA ASN A 445 -7.67 -16.22 21.66
C ASN A 445 -7.37 -15.67 20.26
N VAL A 446 -6.91 -16.55 19.37
CA VAL A 446 -6.77 -16.26 17.95
C VAL A 446 -7.52 -17.32 17.15
N ILE A 447 -8.31 -16.87 16.19
CA ILE A 447 -8.87 -17.68 15.11
C ILE A 447 -8.32 -17.11 13.80
N PHE A 448 -7.34 -17.80 13.23
CA PHE A 448 -6.80 -17.48 11.91
C PHE A 448 -7.52 -18.32 10.86
N ILE A 449 -8.14 -17.65 9.89
CA ILE A 449 -8.88 -18.27 8.79
C ILE A 449 -8.13 -17.94 7.49
N HIS A 450 -7.68 -18.97 6.80
CA HIS A 450 -6.92 -18.91 5.56
C HIS A 450 -7.79 -19.40 4.39
N PRO A 451 -8.56 -18.50 3.73
CA PRO A 451 -9.20 -18.81 2.47
C PRO A 451 -8.17 -18.68 1.35
N ASP A 452 -7.45 -19.78 1.08
CA ASP A 452 -6.31 -19.83 0.14
C ASP A 452 -6.74 -19.28 -1.25
N GLY A 453 -5.89 -18.46 -1.87
CA GLY A 453 -6.13 -17.97 -3.22
C GLY A 453 -7.27 -16.94 -3.39
N THR A 454 -7.76 -16.28 -2.32
CA THR A 454 -8.89 -15.36 -2.42
C THR A 454 -8.55 -13.86 -2.48
N SER A 455 -9.33 -13.14 -3.28
CA SER A 455 -9.28 -11.68 -3.45
C SER A 455 -10.67 -11.04 -3.23
N PRO A 456 -10.80 -9.69 -3.15
CA PRO A 456 -12.10 -9.04 -3.11
C PRO A 456 -13.03 -9.44 -4.27
N SER A 457 -12.50 -9.83 -5.44
CA SER A 457 -13.30 -10.34 -6.55
C SER A 457 -13.99 -11.66 -6.24
N HIS A 458 -13.32 -12.57 -5.55
CA HIS A 458 -13.89 -13.84 -5.08
C HIS A 458 -15.07 -13.59 -4.14
N TYR A 459 -14.88 -12.71 -3.15
CA TYR A 459 -15.94 -12.30 -2.24
C TYR A 459 -17.05 -11.51 -2.95
N GLY A 460 -16.72 -10.69 -3.95
CA GLY A 460 -17.67 -9.95 -4.78
C GLY A 460 -18.61 -10.89 -5.54
N ALA A 461 -18.05 -11.88 -6.23
CA ALA A 461 -18.81 -12.88 -6.96
C ALA A 461 -19.70 -13.73 -6.03
N ALA A 462 -19.18 -14.17 -4.87
CA ALA A 462 -19.95 -14.91 -3.88
C ALA A 462 -21.07 -14.05 -3.28
N ARG A 463 -20.80 -12.78 -2.96
CA ARG A 463 -21.79 -11.81 -2.47
C ARG A 463 -22.93 -11.66 -3.46
N PHE A 464 -22.62 -11.43 -4.75
CA PHE A 464 -23.63 -11.32 -5.79
C PHE A 464 -24.49 -12.58 -5.86
N LEU A 465 -23.88 -13.77 -5.81
CA LEU A 465 -24.60 -15.04 -5.92
C LEU A 465 -25.52 -15.30 -4.73
N TYR A 466 -25.03 -15.10 -3.50
CA TYR A 466 -25.72 -15.58 -2.29
C TYR A 466 -26.52 -14.50 -1.56
N GLU A 467 -26.03 -13.25 -1.53
CA GLU A 467 -26.61 -12.16 -0.74
C GLU A 467 -27.17 -11.01 -1.60
N GLY A 468 -26.75 -10.93 -2.87
CA GLY A 468 -27.14 -9.90 -3.82
C GLY A 468 -26.20 -8.69 -3.79
N PRO A 469 -26.31 -7.77 -4.76
CA PRO A 469 -25.39 -6.64 -4.90
C PRO A 469 -25.41 -5.66 -3.73
N ASP A 470 -26.56 -5.54 -3.07
CA ASP A 470 -26.73 -4.75 -1.86
C ASP A 470 -26.35 -5.51 -0.59
N GLY A 471 -26.24 -6.84 -0.65
CA GLY A 471 -26.02 -7.72 0.49
C GLY A 471 -24.63 -7.59 1.11
N ARG A 472 -24.40 -8.36 2.18
CA ARG A 472 -23.13 -8.43 2.89
C ARG A 472 -22.86 -9.87 3.28
N LEU A 473 -21.68 -10.37 2.92
CA LEU A 473 -21.09 -11.58 3.48
C LEU A 473 -20.58 -11.30 4.89
N ASN A 474 -20.28 -12.33 5.68
CA ASN A 474 -19.65 -12.14 7.00
C ASN A 474 -18.28 -11.45 6.87
N TRP A 475 -17.52 -11.76 5.83
CA TRP A 475 -16.26 -11.07 5.50
C TRP A 475 -16.44 -9.56 5.28
N ASP A 476 -17.59 -9.13 4.76
CA ASP A 476 -17.90 -7.70 4.58
C ASP A 476 -18.23 -7.00 5.90
N MET A 477 -18.57 -7.78 6.94
CA MET A 477 -18.98 -7.29 8.25
C MET A 477 -17.81 -7.22 9.25
N MET A 478 -16.60 -7.61 8.84
CA MET A 478 -15.38 -7.42 9.63
C MET A 478 -15.01 -5.93 9.72
N SER A 479 -14.38 -5.52 10.82
CA SER A 479 -14.27 -4.10 11.20
C SER A 479 -13.08 -3.39 10.58
N ASP A 480 -12.00 -4.12 10.32
CA ASP A 480 -10.70 -3.57 9.91
C ASP A 480 -10.19 -4.28 8.67
N THR A 481 -9.50 -3.55 7.79
CA THR A 481 -9.03 -4.08 6.50
C THR A 481 -7.67 -3.50 6.13
N GLY A 482 -6.85 -4.30 5.46
CA GLY A 482 -5.58 -3.87 4.91
C GLY A 482 -5.25 -4.56 3.59
N VAL A 483 -4.61 -3.83 2.68
CA VAL A 483 -4.08 -4.40 1.43
C VAL A 483 -2.81 -5.18 1.73
N TYR A 484 -2.81 -6.45 1.36
CA TYR A 484 -1.80 -7.43 1.75
C TYR A 484 -0.66 -7.49 0.73
N LEU A 485 0.59 -7.40 1.21
CA LEU A 485 1.79 -7.46 0.37
C LEU A 485 2.45 -8.84 0.46
N GLY A 486 2.13 -9.68 -0.53
CA GLY A 486 2.37 -11.12 -0.48
C GLY A 486 3.71 -11.63 -1.03
N HIS A 487 4.66 -10.77 -1.41
CA HIS A 487 5.91 -11.26 -2.02
C HIS A 487 6.73 -12.15 -1.06
N MET A 488 7.56 -13.04 -1.61
CA MET A 488 8.43 -14.01 -0.94
C MET A 488 9.91 -13.67 -1.11
N GLU A 489 10.82 -14.37 -0.43
CA GLU A 489 12.27 -14.09 -0.46
C GLU A 489 12.89 -14.14 -1.88
N ASP A 490 12.32 -14.92 -2.81
CA ASP A 490 12.78 -15.05 -4.21
C ASP A 490 11.70 -14.81 -5.26
N GLN A 491 10.51 -14.36 -4.88
CA GLN A 491 9.41 -14.26 -5.83
C GLN A 491 8.42 -13.15 -5.49
N LEU A 492 7.87 -12.49 -6.52
CA LEU A 492 6.80 -11.49 -6.34
C LEU A 492 5.46 -12.15 -6.01
N THR A 493 5.14 -13.26 -6.67
CA THR A 493 3.92 -14.04 -6.44
C THR A 493 4.07 -14.90 -5.19
N GLY A 494 3.09 -14.81 -4.29
CA GLY A 494 2.99 -15.68 -3.13
C GLY A 494 2.72 -17.13 -3.52
N THR A 495 3.01 -18.06 -2.61
CA THR A 495 2.72 -19.49 -2.79
C THR A 495 2.14 -20.04 -1.49
N SER A 496 1.25 -21.02 -1.56
CA SER A 496 0.62 -21.56 -0.34
C SER A 496 1.65 -22.06 0.66
N ASN A 497 2.76 -22.62 0.16
CA ASN A 497 3.86 -23.11 1.00
C ASN A 497 4.49 -21.96 1.79
N SER A 498 5.09 -21.02 1.07
CA SER A 498 5.87 -19.97 1.70
C SER A 498 4.99 -18.94 2.40
N GLY A 499 3.78 -18.70 1.90
CA GLY A 499 2.76 -17.87 2.54
C GLY A 499 2.39 -18.41 3.91
N ALA A 500 2.04 -19.70 4.00
CA ALA A 500 1.73 -20.35 5.26
C ALA A 500 2.93 -20.37 6.22
N VAL A 501 4.13 -20.65 5.72
CA VAL A 501 5.37 -20.53 6.52
C VAL A 501 5.55 -19.10 7.03
N THR A 502 5.30 -18.10 6.19
CA THR A 502 5.42 -16.69 6.56
C THR A 502 4.44 -16.31 7.65
N HIS A 503 3.18 -16.77 7.60
CA HIS A 503 2.20 -16.53 8.67
C HIS A 503 2.53 -17.31 9.94
N ALA A 504 3.05 -18.54 9.81
CA ALA A 504 3.42 -19.39 10.95
C ALA A 504 4.69 -18.93 11.67
N MET A 505 5.61 -18.30 10.92
CA MET A 505 6.96 -17.96 11.38
C MET A 505 7.20 -16.45 11.49
N GLY A 506 6.43 -15.59 10.84
CA GLY A 506 6.61 -14.13 10.85
C GLY A 506 7.83 -13.64 10.05
N VAL A 507 8.35 -14.43 9.12
CA VAL A 507 9.49 -14.08 8.28
C VAL A 507 9.26 -14.53 6.85
N LYS A 508 9.75 -13.76 5.87
CA LYS A 508 9.76 -14.18 4.47
C LYS A 508 10.60 -15.46 4.32
N ALA A 509 10.07 -16.43 3.60
CA ALA A 509 10.75 -17.68 3.26
C ALA A 509 10.90 -17.82 1.73
N PRO A 510 11.74 -18.75 1.25
CA PRO A 510 11.80 -19.12 -0.15
C PRO A 510 10.45 -19.64 -0.63
N ALA A 511 10.07 -19.34 -1.88
CA ALA A 511 8.76 -19.66 -2.44
C ALA A 511 8.39 -21.16 -2.41
N ASP A 512 9.35 -22.07 -2.32
CA ASP A 512 9.12 -23.52 -2.19
C ASP A 512 9.23 -24.06 -0.74
N SER A 513 9.41 -23.18 0.24
CA SER A 513 9.61 -23.53 1.64
C SER A 513 8.38 -24.17 2.27
N PHE A 514 8.61 -25.26 3.01
CA PHE A 514 7.67 -25.82 3.99
C PHE A 514 8.39 -25.92 5.34
N GLY A 515 8.71 -24.76 5.92
CA GLY A 515 9.41 -24.65 7.20
C GLY A 515 10.93 -24.76 7.14
N LEU A 516 11.51 -24.94 5.94
CA LEU A 516 12.97 -25.01 5.71
C LEU A 516 13.47 -23.85 4.84
N ASP A 517 14.68 -23.36 5.11
CA ASP A 517 15.36 -22.34 4.32
C ASP A 517 16.04 -22.93 3.05
N ARG A 518 16.71 -22.08 2.25
CA ARG A 518 17.40 -22.51 1.01
C ARG A 518 18.54 -23.53 1.24
N ASN A 519 19.04 -23.67 2.46
CA ASN A 519 20.07 -24.64 2.84
C ASN A 519 19.47 -25.97 3.30
N GLY A 520 18.15 -26.03 3.48
CA GLY A 520 17.44 -27.15 4.09
C GLY A 520 17.50 -27.14 5.62
N ASP A 521 17.87 -26.02 6.23
CA ASP A 521 17.86 -25.83 7.68
C ASP A 521 16.49 -25.25 8.11
N PRO A 522 15.99 -25.55 9.33
CA PRO A 522 14.73 -25.00 9.81
C PRO A 522 14.69 -23.48 9.78
N VAL A 523 13.59 -22.92 9.26
CA VAL A 523 13.34 -21.48 9.29
C VAL A 523 13.35 -21.00 10.73
N VAL A 524 13.96 -19.84 10.98
CA VAL A 524 13.97 -19.20 12.28
C VAL A 524 12.81 -18.22 12.32
N SER A 525 11.84 -18.47 13.21
CA SER A 525 10.69 -17.59 13.36
C SER A 525 11.09 -16.21 13.88
N LEU A 526 10.17 -15.25 13.76
CA LEU A 526 10.30 -13.90 14.24
C LEU A 526 10.46 -13.84 15.77
N SER A 527 10.08 -14.90 16.51
CA SER A 527 10.42 -15.06 17.93
C SER A 527 11.84 -15.53 18.21
N GLY A 528 12.63 -15.80 17.16
CA GLY A 528 14.06 -16.15 17.24
C GLY A 528 14.27 -17.64 17.50
N ARG A 529 13.25 -18.46 17.27
CA ARG A 529 13.26 -19.90 17.56
C ARG A 529 13.32 -20.67 16.25
N ALA A 530 14.45 -21.36 16.03
CA ALA A 530 14.66 -22.19 14.86
C ALA A 530 13.68 -23.38 14.85
N GLY A 531 12.92 -23.52 13.76
CA GLY A 531 11.93 -24.58 13.57
C GLY A 531 10.82 -24.57 14.61
N VAL A 532 10.45 -23.39 15.14
CA VAL A 532 9.32 -23.28 16.06
C VAL A 532 8.33 -22.23 15.56
N THR A 533 7.13 -22.68 15.23
CA THR A 533 6.03 -21.83 14.75
C THR A 533 5.27 -21.17 15.91
N VAL A 534 4.48 -20.14 15.63
CA VAL A 534 3.58 -19.52 16.63
C VAL A 534 2.59 -20.53 17.24
N MET A 535 2.16 -21.56 16.50
CA MET A 535 1.29 -22.59 17.05
C MET A 535 2.03 -23.52 18.03
N GLU A 536 3.27 -23.91 17.73
CA GLU A 536 4.09 -24.70 18.66
C GLU A 536 4.44 -23.90 19.92
N GLU A 537 4.59 -22.58 19.81
CA GLU A 537 4.70 -21.70 20.98
C GLU A 537 3.42 -21.64 21.80
N ALA A 538 2.25 -21.58 21.17
CA ALA A 538 0.96 -21.66 21.86
C ALA A 538 0.78 -23.00 22.59
N ILE A 539 1.18 -24.12 21.97
CA ILE A 539 1.20 -25.44 22.60
C ILE A 539 2.13 -25.44 23.83
N ALA A 540 3.34 -24.89 23.70
CA ALA A 540 4.30 -24.79 24.80
C ALA A 540 3.81 -23.90 25.95
N ALA A 541 3.01 -22.87 25.65
CA ALA A 541 2.36 -21.99 26.61
C ALA A 541 1.10 -22.60 27.26
N GLU A 542 0.82 -23.89 27.04
CA GLU A 542 -0.36 -24.60 27.50
C GLU A 542 -1.68 -23.96 27.05
N LYS A 543 -1.70 -23.28 25.90
CA LYS A 543 -2.95 -22.86 25.25
C LYS A 543 -3.60 -24.06 24.57
N ALA A 544 -4.93 -24.02 24.46
CA ALA A 544 -5.65 -25.03 23.69
C ALA A 544 -5.46 -24.78 22.19
N THR A 545 -5.28 -25.80 21.36
CA THR A 545 -4.97 -25.58 19.93
C THR A 545 -5.76 -26.48 18.98
N ALA A 546 -6.11 -25.95 17.80
CA ALA A 546 -6.73 -26.72 16.73
C ALA A 546 -6.17 -26.36 15.35
N VAL A 547 -6.11 -27.37 14.48
CA VAL A 547 -5.93 -27.20 13.03
C VAL A 547 -7.13 -27.79 12.29
N ILE A 548 -7.64 -27.05 11.30
CA ILE A 548 -8.84 -27.39 10.53
C ILE A 548 -8.54 -27.19 9.05
N ASN A 549 -8.83 -28.19 8.21
CA ASN A 549 -8.64 -28.08 6.76
C ASN A 549 -9.81 -28.71 5.99
N SER A 550 -10.27 -28.06 4.91
CA SER A 550 -11.17 -28.69 3.93
C SER A 550 -10.45 -29.75 3.07
N GLY A 551 -9.16 -29.60 2.81
CA GLY A 551 -8.31 -30.59 2.15
C GLY A 551 -7.76 -31.64 3.12
N PHE A 552 -6.74 -32.37 2.68
CA PHE A 552 -5.95 -33.19 3.60
C PHE A 552 -5.14 -32.32 4.57
N ILE A 553 -4.94 -32.78 5.81
CA ILE A 553 -4.37 -31.94 6.88
C ILE A 553 -2.91 -31.49 6.66
N ALA A 554 -2.21 -32.12 5.72
CA ALA A 554 -0.83 -31.77 5.37
C ALA A 554 -0.72 -30.62 4.36
N GLU A 555 -1.83 -30.03 3.91
CA GLU A 555 -1.78 -28.84 3.06
C GLU A 555 -1.13 -27.66 3.80
N PRO A 556 -0.46 -26.74 3.09
CA PRO A 556 0.39 -25.72 3.68
C PRO A 556 -0.24 -24.84 4.76
N GLY A 557 -1.42 -24.24 4.54
CA GLY A 557 -1.99 -23.27 5.49
C GLY A 557 -2.35 -23.86 6.84
N THR A 558 -2.38 -25.19 6.98
CA THR A 558 -2.42 -25.87 8.29
C THR A 558 -1.12 -26.57 8.65
N GLY A 559 -0.52 -27.32 7.72
CA GLY A 559 0.65 -28.16 7.98
C GLY A 559 1.90 -27.37 8.31
N ALA A 560 2.12 -26.20 7.68
CA ALA A 560 3.29 -25.37 7.94
C ALA A 560 3.32 -24.78 9.36
N PHE A 561 2.19 -24.78 10.08
CA PHE A 561 2.13 -24.39 11.48
C PHE A 561 2.63 -25.47 12.44
N LEU A 562 2.86 -26.72 12.00
CA LEU A 562 3.18 -27.84 12.89
C LEU A 562 4.23 -28.81 12.31
N ALA A 563 4.77 -28.52 11.13
CA ALA A 563 5.67 -29.44 10.44
C ALA A 563 6.67 -28.70 9.53
N GLU A 564 7.81 -29.35 9.34
CA GLU A 564 8.82 -28.95 8.35
C GLU A 564 9.08 -30.09 7.36
N ALA A 565 9.30 -29.78 6.09
CA ALA A 565 9.57 -30.76 5.04
C ALA A 565 10.41 -30.19 3.89
N GLU A 566 11.27 -31.03 3.30
CA GLU A 566 12.00 -30.69 2.07
C GLU A 566 11.06 -30.51 0.86
N ASN A 567 9.84 -31.06 0.93
CA ASN A 567 8.87 -30.99 -0.14
C ASN A 567 7.46 -31.17 0.43
N ARG A 568 6.52 -30.28 0.05
CA ARG A 568 5.10 -30.37 0.41
C ARG A 568 4.45 -31.72 0.05
N SER A 569 5.01 -32.44 -0.92
CA SER A 569 4.53 -33.76 -1.36
C SER A 569 4.77 -34.87 -0.33
N ASP A 570 5.57 -34.64 0.73
CA ASP A 570 5.74 -35.61 1.83
C ASP A 570 4.54 -35.58 2.80
N ARG A 571 3.33 -35.76 2.26
CA ARG A 571 2.06 -35.67 3.00
C ARG A 571 2.04 -36.58 4.22
N ALA A 572 2.52 -37.82 4.07
CA ALA A 572 2.62 -38.77 5.17
C ALA A 572 3.63 -38.33 6.25
N GLY A 573 4.79 -37.75 5.87
CA GLY A 573 5.76 -37.21 6.82
C GLY A 573 5.20 -36.01 7.59
N ILE A 574 4.53 -35.09 6.90
CA ILE A 574 3.89 -33.90 7.49
C ILE A 574 2.74 -34.30 8.42
N THR A 575 1.83 -35.17 7.97
CA THR A 575 0.72 -35.70 8.79
C THR A 575 1.21 -36.34 10.09
N LEU A 576 2.36 -37.01 10.04
CA LEU A 576 2.97 -37.58 11.24
C LEU A 576 3.41 -36.50 12.23
N GLN A 577 4.09 -35.45 11.75
CA GLN A 577 4.55 -34.34 12.59
C GLN A 577 3.38 -33.61 13.25
N ILE A 578 2.29 -33.34 12.50
CA ILE A 578 1.07 -32.74 13.02
C ILE A 578 0.51 -33.55 14.20
N LEU A 579 0.38 -34.88 14.06
CA LEU A 579 -0.10 -35.73 15.16
C LEU A 579 0.87 -35.75 16.36
N GLU A 580 2.18 -35.76 16.12
CA GLU A 580 3.21 -35.79 17.17
C GLU A 580 3.40 -34.43 17.87
N SER A 581 2.95 -33.32 17.26
CA SER A 581 3.08 -31.95 17.80
C SER A 581 2.38 -31.76 19.16
N GLY A 582 1.31 -32.54 19.39
CA GLY A 582 0.49 -32.41 20.60
C GLY A 582 -0.69 -31.44 20.50
N VAL A 583 -1.00 -30.92 19.31
CA VAL A 583 -2.23 -30.14 19.03
C VAL A 583 -3.48 -30.84 19.59
N ASP A 584 -4.45 -30.11 20.14
CA ASP A 584 -5.58 -30.75 20.84
C ASP A 584 -6.64 -31.28 19.86
N VAL A 585 -6.95 -30.53 18.81
CA VAL A 585 -7.97 -30.86 17.81
C VAL A 585 -7.39 -30.84 16.40
N ILE A 586 -7.62 -31.90 15.63
CA ILE A 586 -7.18 -32.03 14.24
C ILE A 586 -8.39 -32.41 13.41
N LEU A 587 -8.82 -31.59 12.45
CA LEU A 587 -10.03 -31.81 11.65
C LEU A 587 -9.72 -31.62 10.16
N GLY A 588 -9.90 -32.65 9.34
CA GLY A 588 -9.75 -32.52 7.89
C GLY A 588 -9.82 -33.85 7.13
N GLY A 589 -9.30 -33.87 5.91
CA GLY A 589 -9.17 -35.06 5.07
C GLY A 589 -7.86 -35.84 5.26
N GLY A 590 -7.56 -36.71 4.31
CA GLY A 590 -6.25 -37.36 4.16
C GLY A 590 -6.09 -38.71 4.87
N GLU A 591 -7.15 -39.50 5.07
CA GLU A 591 -7.08 -40.83 5.75
C GLU A 591 -5.92 -41.70 5.24
N VAL A 592 -5.64 -41.64 3.93
CA VAL A 592 -4.60 -42.47 3.31
C VAL A 592 -3.21 -42.18 3.89
N ASP A 593 -2.93 -40.95 4.35
CA ASP A 593 -1.64 -40.54 4.90
C ASP A 593 -1.45 -40.92 6.38
N TYR A 594 -2.53 -41.32 7.05
CA TYR A 594 -2.51 -41.91 8.40
C TYR A 594 -2.24 -43.42 8.37
N LEU A 595 -2.50 -44.10 7.26
CA LEU A 595 -2.55 -45.57 7.19
C LEU A 595 -1.35 -46.17 6.44
N PRO A 596 -0.86 -47.36 6.85
CA PRO A 596 0.23 -48.02 6.15
C PRO A 596 -0.25 -48.74 4.89
N THR A 597 0.65 -48.82 3.90
CA THR A 597 0.45 -49.63 2.69
C THR A 597 -0.04 -51.05 3.04
N GLY A 598 -1.07 -51.51 2.33
CA GLY A 598 -1.77 -52.76 2.56
C GLY A 598 -2.94 -52.68 3.56
N VAL A 599 -3.22 -51.52 4.16
CA VAL A 599 -4.39 -51.27 5.01
C VAL A 599 -5.38 -50.38 4.28
N THR A 600 -6.64 -50.81 4.19
CA THR A 600 -7.72 -50.02 3.60
C THR A 600 -8.47 -49.29 4.71
N GLY A 601 -8.63 -47.97 4.56
CA GLY A 601 -9.33 -47.10 5.49
C GLY A 601 -10.85 -47.23 5.47
N VAL A 602 -11.52 -46.40 6.27
CA VAL A 602 -12.97 -46.29 6.37
C VAL A 602 -13.58 -45.84 5.04
N PHE A 603 -12.88 -44.96 4.30
CA PHE A 603 -13.34 -44.44 3.01
C PHE A 603 -13.02 -45.36 1.83
N GLY A 604 -12.41 -46.52 2.08
CA GLY A 604 -12.24 -47.58 1.09
C GLY A 604 -10.96 -47.49 0.25
N GLU A 605 -10.07 -46.55 0.57
CA GLU A 605 -8.76 -46.37 -0.07
C GLU A 605 -7.62 -46.98 0.74
N GLU A 606 -6.53 -47.37 0.05
CA GLU A 606 -5.36 -47.98 0.69
C GLU A 606 -4.39 -46.90 1.19
N GLY A 607 -3.87 -47.10 2.40
CA GLY A 607 -2.90 -46.17 3.00
C GLY A 607 -1.60 -46.03 2.21
N THR A 608 -1.01 -44.84 2.26
CA THR A 608 0.21 -44.46 1.52
C THR A 608 1.49 -44.67 2.33
N ARG A 609 1.40 -44.82 3.66
CA ARG A 609 2.60 -44.86 4.51
C ARG A 609 3.45 -46.10 4.27
N THR A 610 4.74 -45.89 4.01
CA THR A 610 5.71 -46.96 3.74
C THR A 610 6.52 -47.38 4.97
N ASP A 611 6.42 -46.63 6.07
CA ASP A 611 7.10 -46.89 7.34
C ASP A 611 6.41 -47.97 8.20
N GLY A 612 5.19 -48.37 7.83
CA GLY A 612 4.39 -49.39 8.50
C GLY A 612 3.67 -48.90 9.77
N ARG A 613 3.65 -47.59 10.03
CA ARG A 613 2.90 -46.98 11.15
C ARG A 613 1.42 -46.82 10.80
N ASN A 614 0.56 -46.93 11.80
CA ASN A 614 -0.88 -46.64 11.69
C ASN A 614 -1.20 -45.50 12.66
N LEU A 615 -1.26 -44.28 12.12
CA LEU A 615 -1.40 -43.07 12.92
C LEU A 615 -2.77 -42.94 13.58
N VAL A 616 -3.81 -43.57 13.02
CA VAL A 616 -5.13 -43.63 13.65
C VAL A 616 -5.06 -44.37 14.99
N GLU A 617 -4.44 -45.55 15.00
CA GLU A 617 -4.26 -46.34 16.24
C GLU A 617 -3.34 -45.63 17.24
N GLU A 618 -2.34 -44.90 16.74
CA GLU A 618 -1.42 -44.12 17.57
C GLU A 618 -2.13 -42.89 18.18
N ALA A 619 -3.02 -42.22 17.45
CA ALA A 619 -3.85 -41.13 17.96
C ALA A 619 -4.78 -41.60 19.08
N GLU A 620 -5.48 -42.73 18.90
CA GLU A 620 -6.30 -43.33 19.96
C GLU A 620 -5.45 -43.64 21.22
N THR A 621 -4.22 -44.13 21.01
CA THR A 621 -3.27 -44.39 22.11
C THR A 621 -2.81 -43.10 22.80
N ALA A 622 -2.68 -42.01 22.05
CA ALA A 622 -2.37 -40.67 22.54
C ALA A 622 -3.58 -39.96 23.18
N GLY A 623 -4.76 -40.59 23.19
CA GLY A 623 -5.95 -40.12 23.88
C GLY A 623 -6.90 -39.28 23.03
N TYR A 624 -6.75 -39.29 21.70
CA TYR A 624 -7.73 -38.67 20.80
C TYR A 624 -8.97 -39.54 20.67
N THR A 625 -10.14 -38.91 20.67
CA THR A 625 -11.35 -39.50 20.09
C THR A 625 -11.26 -39.34 18.58
N VAL A 626 -11.25 -40.47 17.84
CA VAL A 626 -11.22 -40.45 16.38
C VAL A 626 -12.65 -40.46 15.83
N VAL A 627 -12.96 -39.50 14.95
CA VAL A 627 -14.29 -39.32 14.33
C VAL A 627 -14.18 -39.23 12.82
N TYR A 628 -15.23 -39.63 12.10
CA TYR A 628 -15.24 -39.75 10.64
C TYR A 628 -16.39 -39.01 9.95
N ASN A 629 -17.28 -38.37 10.71
CA ASN A 629 -18.39 -37.57 10.18
C ASN A 629 -18.92 -36.58 11.23
N LEU A 630 -19.81 -35.69 10.79
CA LEU A 630 -20.40 -34.64 11.61
C LEU A 630 -21.19 -35.17 12.83
N GLU A 631 -21.91 -36.29 12.70
CA GLU A 631 -22.64 -36.89 13.83
C GLU A 631 -21.67 -37.31 14.95
N GLN A 632 -20.55 -37.93 14.57
CA GLN A 632 -19.52 -38.34 15.52
C GLN A 632 -18.76 -37.16 16.11
N LEU A 633 -18.46 -36.12 15.32
CA LEU A 633 -17.83 -34.89 15.80
C LEU A 633 -18.70 -34.21 16.87
N ASN A 634 -19.99 -34.02 16.58
CA ASN A 634 -20.95 -33.46 17.53
C ASN A 634 -21.10 -34.32 18.79
N GLN A 635 -21.01 -35.65 18.65
CA GLN A 635 -21.04 -36.55 19.80
C GLN A 635 -19.78 -36.41 20.67
N ALA A 636 -18.60 -36.23 20.08
CA ALA A 636 -17.36 -35.97 20.82
C ALA A 636 -17.42 -34.65 21.62
N VAL A 637 -17.97 -33.59 21.01
CA VAL A 637 -18.26 -32.32 21.72
C VAL A 637 -19.17 -32.58 22.92
N ALA A 638 -20.28 -33.30 22.72
CA ALA A 638 -21.27 -33.56 23.76
C ALA A 638 -20.77 -34.50 24.88
N ASP A 639 -19.82 -35.38 24.58
CA ASP A 639 -19.20 -36.29 25.55
C ASP A 639 -18.12 -35.60 26.40
N GLY A 640 -17.76 -34.36 26.07
CA GLY A 640 -16.77 -33.58 26.80
C GLY A 640 -15.34 -33.95 26.43
N ASP A 641 -15.12 -34.43 25.21
CA ASP A 641 -13.79 -34.83 24.75
C ASP A 641 -12.88 -33.59 24.60
N GLU A 642 -11.64 -33.73 25.09
CA GLU A 642 -10.64 -32.66 25.05
C GLU A 642 -9.68 -32.78 23.86
N ARG A 643 -9.57 -33.98 23.27
CA ARG A 643 -8.70 -34.25 22.12
C ARG A 643 -9.45 -35.01 21.05
N VAL A 644 -9.54 -34.44 19.84
CA VAL A 644 -10.35 -35.01 18.74
C VAL A 644 -9.52 -35.05 17.46
N LEU A 645 -9.51 -36.20 16.80
CA LEU A 645 -8.97 -36.38 15.46
C LEU A 645 -10.13 -36.71 14.51
N GLY A 646 -10.54 -35.73 13.71
CA GLY A 646 -11.55 -35.86 12.66
C GLY A 646 -10.89 -36.13 11.31
N ILE A 647 -11.20 -37.28 10.72
CA ILE A 647 -10.74 -37.66 9.38
C ILE A 647 -11.97 -37.86 8.51
N PHE A 648 -12.25 -36.93 7.60
CA PHE A 648 -13.54 -36.84 6.90
C PHE A 648 -13.51 -37.28 5.43
N ALA A 649 -12.32 -37.54 4.88
CA ALA A 649 -12.16 -38.06 3.52
C ALA A 649 -10.88 -38.88 3.37
N ALA A 650 -10.79 -39.68 2.30
CA ALA A 650 -9.59 -40.44 1.94
C ALA A 650 -8.44 -39.50 1.58
N GLU A 651 -8.71 -38.52 0.71
CA GLU A 651 -7.85 -37.39 0.34
C GLU A 651 -8.57 -36.11 0.78
N ASP A 652 -9.01 -35.25 -0.13
CA ASP A 652 -9.72 -33.99 0.19
C ASP A 652 -11.21 -34.18 0.46
N THR A 653 -11.83 -33.26 1.20
CA THR A 653 -13.31 -33.29 1.40
C THR A 653 -14.08 -32.77 0.18
N TYR A 654 -13.40 -32.26 -0.84
CA TYR A 654 -13.94 -31.77 -2.10
C TYR A 654 -13.26 -32.47 -3.29
N ASN A 655 -13.78 -32.27 -4.51
CA ASN A 655 -13.27 -32.88 -5.73
C ASN A 655 -12.46 -31.86 -6.56
N ASP A 656 -11.14 -31.81 -6.36
CA ASP A 656 -10.19 -30.91 -7.02
C ASP A 656 -10.07 -31.12 -8.55
N THR A 657 -10.99 -30.55 -9.33
CA THR A 657 -10.93 -30.56 -10.80
C THR A 657 -11.91 -29.53 -11.42
N THR A 658 -11.97 -29.44 -12.75
CA THR A 658 -12.87 -28.53 -13.49
C THR A 658 -14.34 -28.97 -13.40
N GLU A 659 -15.31 -28.07 -13.57
CA GLU A 659 -16.75 -28.42 -13.53
C GLU A 659 -17.10 -29.49 -14.57
N GLU A 660 -16.53 -29.39 -15.78
CA GLU A 660 -16.82 -30.33 -16.87
C GLU A 660 -16.40 -31.76 -16.48
N ALA A 661 -15.24 -31.90 -15.83
CA ALA A 661 -14.74 -33.18 -15.37
C ALA A 661 -15.62 -33.76 -14.25
N LEU A 662 -16.06 -32.92 -13.31
CA LEU A 662 -17.00 -33.33 -12.25
C LEU A 662 -18.34 -33.82 -12.82
N ILE A 663 -18.93 -33.05 -13.73
CA ILE A 663 -20.18 -33.39 -14.40
C ILE A 663 -20.04 -34.69 -15.20
N ALA A 664 -18.92 -34.88 -15.91
CA ALA A 664 -18.64 -36.09 -16.66
C ALA A 664 -18.47 -37.32 -15.75
N ALA A 665 -17.88 -37.14 -14.56
CA ALA A 665 -17.73 -38.17 -13.54
C ALA A 665 -19.02 -38.44 -12.74
N GLY A 666 -19.96 -37.49 -12.73
CA GLY A 666 -21.18 -37.54 -11.92
C GLY A 666 -20.90 -37.28 -10.43
N LEU A 667 -19.93 -36.40 -10.16
CA LEU A 667 -19.52 -35.95 -8.83
C LEU A 667 -20.04 -34.52 -8.58
N GLU A 668 -20.20 -34.16 -7.31
CA GLU A 668 -20.48 -32.78 -6.88
C GLU A 668 -19.15 -32.08 -6.52
N ASN A 669 -19.16 -30.77 -6.29
CA ASN A 669 -17.93 -30.05 -5.89
C ASN A 669 -17.44 -30.55 -4.52
N TYR A 670 -18.35 -30.67 -3.55
CA TYR A 670 -18.06 -31.05 -2.17
C TYR A 670 -18.55 -32.48 -1.85
N GLY A 671 -17.79 -33.21 -1.06
CA GLY A 671 -18.04 -34.61 -0.71
C GLY A 671 -17.40 -35.62 -1.65
N GLN A 672 -16.93 -36.74 -1.08
CA GLN A 672 -16.26 -37.84 -1.79
C GLN A 672 -17.05 -39.15 -1.67
N PRO A 673 -16.90 -40.11 -2.60
CA PRO A 673 -17.50 -41.43 -2.45
C PRO A 673 -17.09 -42.09 -1.12
N GLY A 674 -18.06 -42.43 -0.26
CA GLY A 674 -17.79 -42.96 1.09
C GLY A 674 -17.98 -41.95 2.21
N ASN A 675 -18.03 -40.65 1.89
CA ASN A 675 -18.55 -39.59 2.74
C ASN A 675 -19.07 -38.44 1.87
N GLU A 676 -20.31 -38.57 1.41
CA GLU A 676 -20.91 -37.62 0.48
C GLU A 676 -21.34 -36.29 1.14
N ASP A 677 -21.26 -36.20 2.47
CA ASP A 677 -21.66 -35.02 3.26
C ASP A 677 -20.71 -34.84 4.46
N PRO A 678 -19.41 -34.55 4.21
CA PRO A 678 -18.45 -34.28 5.27
C PRO A 678 -18.79 -32.95 5.98
N PRO A 679 -18.38 -32.76 7.25
CA PRO A 679 -18.60 -31.49 7.94
C PRO A 679 -17.88 -30.36 7.19
N THR A 680 -18.56 -29.22 7.04
CA THR A 680 -17.96 -28.00 6.48
C THR A 680 -16.92 -27.40 7.42
N VAL A 681 -16.01 -26.53 6.92
CA VAL A 681 -15.04 -25.82 7.77
C VAL A 681 -15.73 -24.98 8.87
N ALA A 682 -16.92 -24.44 8.60
CA ALA A 682 -17.72 -23.73 9.59
C ALA A 682 -18.21 -24.65 10.73
N GLU A 683 -18.72 -25.84 10.40
CA GLU A 683 -19.13 -26.84 11.39
C GLU A 683 -17.94 -27.41 12.16
N MET A 684 -16.81 -27.61 11.49
CA MET A 684 -15.56 -28.00 12.12
C MET A 684 -15.07 -26.92 13.11
N LEU A 685 -15.15 -25.63 12.73
CA LEU A 685 -14.80 -24.51 13.60
C LEU A 685 -15.73 -24.37 14.80
N ASP A 686 -17.04 -24.51 14.61
CA ASP A 686 -18.02 -24.48 15.70
C ASP A 686 -17.73 -25.60 16.72
N ALA A 687 -17.49 -26.81 16.26
CA ALA A 687 -17.11 -27.92 17.13
C ALA A 687 -15.76 -27.67 17.83
N ALA A 688 -14.75 -27.18 17.11
CA ALA A 688 -13.44 -26.90 17.67
C ALA A 688 -13.49 -25.82 18.76
N THR A 689 -14.16 -24.69 18.49
CA THR A 689 -14.32 -23.61 19.49
C THR A 689 -15.03 -24.10 20.74
N GLN A 690 -16.07 -24.94 20.64
CA GLN A 690 -16.72 -25.56 21.79
C GLN A 690 -15.77 -26.50 22.56
N ILE A 691 -15.00 -27.35 21.87
CA ILE A 691 -14.02 -28.24 22.51
C ILE A 691 -12.95 -27.43 23.27
N LEU A 692 -12.37 -26.40 22.64
CA LEU A 692 -11.27 -25.64 23.21
C LEU A 692 -11.74 -24.69 24.34
N SER A 693 -12.93 -24.09 24.22
CA SER A 693 -13.42 -23.11 25.19
C SER A 693 -14.24 -23.72 26.34
N GLU A 694 -14.93 -24.85 26.13
CA GLU A 694 -15.78 -25.47 27.15
C GLU A 694 -15.16 -26.73 27.76
N ASN A 695 -14.69 -27.66 26.92
CA ASN A 695 -14.27 -28.99 27.35
C ASN A 695 -12.81 -29.00 27.83
N SER A 696 -11.94 -28.27 27.14
CA SER A 696 -10.49 -28.30 27.38
C SER A 696 -10.12 -27.96 28.82
N SER A 697 -9.21 -28.76 29.37
CA SER A 697 -8.56 -28.47 30.64
C SER A 697 -7.65 -27.23 30.58
N LYS A 698 -7.28 -26.79 29.37
CA LYS A 698 -6.43 -25.61 29.10
C LYS A 698 -7.21 -24.30 28.87
N ARG A 699 -8.55 -24.33 28.81
CA ARG A 699 -9.40 -23.20 28.38
C ARG A 699 -9.12 -21.85 29.06
N GLU A 700 -8.64 -21.84 30.31
CA GLU A 700 -8.34 -20.61 31.05
C GLU A 700 -7.08 -19.88 30.53
N ASN A 701 -6.25 -20.55 29.71
CA ASN A 701 -5.05 -19.96 29.08
C ASN A 701 -5.35 -19.33 27.71
N GLY A 702 -6.59 -19.46 27.22
CA GLY A 702 -7.00 -19.13 25.86
C GLY A 702 -6.64 -20.21 24.83
N PHE A 703 -6.97 -19.96 23.57
CA PHE A 703 -6.74 -20.90 22.48
C PHE A 703 -6.21 -20.26 21.19
N PHE A 704 -5.67 -21.11 20.31
CA PHE A 704 -5.29 -20.73 18.96
C PHE A 704 -5.81 -21.76 17.94
N ILE A 705 -6.59 -21.29 16.97
CA ILE A 705 -7.12 -22.08 15.85
C ILE A 705 -6.51 -21.56 14.56
N VAL A 706 -6.02 -22.48 13.74
CA VAL A 706 -5.67 -22.27 12.33
C VAL A 706 -6.64 -23.08 11.48
N LEU A 707 -7.33 -22.41 10.56
CA LEU A 707 -8.31 -23.00 9.67
C LEU A 707 -8.00 -22.62 8.24
N GLU A 708 -8.00 -23.60 7.34
CA GLU A 708 -7.82 -23.41 5.90
C GLU A 708 -9.03 -23.97 5.13
N GLU A 709 -9.59 -23.15 4.23
CA GLU A 709 -10.49 -23.64 3.17
C GLU A 709 -9.67 -23.73 1.88
N GLU A 710 -8.90 -24.81 1.75
CA GLU A 710 -8.03 -25.10 0.60
C GLU A 710 -8.77 -25.08 -0.74
N ALA A 711 -10.07 -25.43 -0.74
CA ALA A 711 -10.83 -25.56 -1.98
C ALA A 711 -10.97 -24.24 -2.75
N THR A 712 -10.83 -23.08 -2.10
CA THR A 712 -10.88 -21.79 -2.80
C THR A 712 -9.75 -21.66 -3.82
N ASP A 713 -8.53 -22.06 -3.46
CA ASP A 713 -7.38 -22.07 -4.38
C ASP A 713 -7.53 -23.15 -5.44
N ASN A 714 -7.74 -24.41 -5.02
CA ASN A 714 -7.73 -25.54 -5.96
C ASN A 714 -8.79 -25.40 -7.05
N PHE A 715 -10.00 -24.95 -6.69
CA PHE A 715 -11.02 -24.66 -7.68
C PHE A 715 -10.64 -23.44 -8.52
N GLY A 716 -10.17 -22.35 -7.92
CA GLY A 716 -9.76 -21.14 -8.65
C GLY A 716 -8.69 -21.44 -9.70
N ASN A 717 -7.67 -22.18 -9.31
CA ASN A 717 -6.58 -22.59 -10.19
C ASN A 717 -6.98 -23.63 -11.25
N ASN A 718 -8.10 -24.34 -11.08
CA ASN A 718 -8.73 -25.14 -12.14
C ASN A 718 -9.70 -24.34 -13.00
N ASN A 719 -9.88 -23.04 -12.72
CA ASN A 719 -10.94 -22.19 -13.26
C ASN A 719 -12.33 -22.80 -13.04
N ASN A 720 -12.53 -23.46 -11.91
CA ASN A 720 -13.82 -23.99 -11.50
C ASN A 720 -14.61 -22.93 -10.74
N ALA A 721 -15.32 -22.08 -11.48
CA ALA A 721 -16.12 -21.00 -10.94
C ALA A 721 -17.17 -21.49 -9.93
N SER A 722 -17.89 -22.56 -10.25
CA SER A 722 -18.95 -23.08 -9.37
C SER A 722 -18.40 -23.56 -8.03
N GLY A 723 -17.32 -24.35 -8.05
CA GLY A 723 -16.63 -24.85 -6.88
C GLY A 723 -15.97 -23.75 -6.07
N THR A 724 -15.35 -22.77 -6.74
CA THR A 724 -14.72 -21.60 -6.11
C THR A 724 -15.74 -20.81 -5.29
N LEU A 725 -16.89 -20.45 -5.88
CA LEU A 725 -17.92 -19.67 -5.17
C LEU A 725 -18.53 -20.46 -3.99
N GLU A 726 -18.67 -21.77 -4.14
CA GLU A 726 -19.12 -22.65 -3.05
C GLU A 726 -18.11 -22.72 -1.90
N ALA A 727 -16.80 -22.77 -2.22
CA ALA A 727 -15.73 -22.74 -1.24
C ALA A 727 -15.64 -21.40 -0.51
N VAL A 728 -15.69 -20.28 -1.23
CA VAL A 728 -15.72 -18.93 -0.64
C VAL A 728 -16.91 -18.79 0.32
N ARG A 729 -18.07 -19.36 -0.03
CA ARG A 729 -19.24 -19.37 0.85
C ARG A 729 -19.01 -20.16 2.14
N ARG A 730 -18.31 -21.30 2.09
CA ARG A 730 -17.96 -22.08 3.29
C ARG A 730 -16.95 -21.35 4.17
N ALA A 731 -15.94 -20.70 3.58
CA ALA A 731 -15.00 -19.84 4.31
C ALA A 731 -15.75 -18.67 4.98
N ASP A 732 -16.69 -18.04 4.28
CA ASP A 732 -17.52 -16.97 4.83
C ASP A 732 -18.41 -17.43 6.00
N ASP A 733 -18.99 -18.63 5.92
CA ASP A 733 -19.72 -19.23 7.04
C ASP A 733 -18.81 -19.45 8.26
N ALA A 734 -17.56 -19.86 8.06
CA ALA A 734 -16.59 -20.00 9.15
C ALA A 734 -16.23 -18.65 9.78
N ILE A 735 -16.10 -17.59 8.98
CA ILE A 735 -15.92 -16.22 9.48
C ILE A 735 -17.13 -15.82 10.35
N GLY A 736 -18.35 -16.13 9.92
CA GLY A 736 -19.57 -15.91 10.70
C GLY A 736 -19.54 -16.60 12.06
N VAL A 737 -19.16 -17.89 12.09
CA VAL A 737 -18.98 -18.66 13.34
C VAL A 737 -17.95 -17.99 14.27
N ALA A 738 -16.81 -17.55 13.72
CA ALA A 738 -15.76 -16.90 14.50
C ALA A 738 -16.23 -15.54 15.08
N MET A 739 -16.94 -14.74 14.29
CA MET A 739 -17.48 -13.45 14.74
C MET A 739 -18.56 -13.61 15.80
N ASP A 740 -19.44 -14.61 15.65
CA ASP A 740 -20.45 -14.93 16.66
C ASP A 740 -19.80 -15.41 17.96
N PHE A 741 -18.69 -16.16 17.89
CA PHE A 741 -17.89 -16.51 19.07
C PHE A 741 -17.37 -15.25 19.80
N VAL A 742 -16.83 -14.27 19.09
CA VAL A 742 -16.37 -12.99 19.67
C VAL A 742 -17.53 -12.25 20.35
N ARG A 743 -18.70 -12.21 19.71
CA ARG A 743 -19.88 -11.46 20.17
C ARG A 743 -20.56 -12.10 21.38
N ASP A 744 -20.74 -13.41 21.33
CA ASP A 744 -21.62 -14.13 22.26
C ASP A 744 -20.86 -14.92 23.33
N VAL A 745 -19.59 -15.24 23.11
CA VAL A 745 -18.80 -16.14 23.98
C VAL A 745 -17.62 -15.43 24.63
N ASP A 746 -16.65 -14.95 23.85
CA ASP A 746 -15.42 -14.34 24.40
C ASP A 746 -14.93 -13.14 23.55
N PRO A 747 -15.12 -11.89 24.03
CA PRO A 747 -14.68 -10.68 23.33
C PRO A 747 -13.16 -10.51 23.30
N ASN A 748 -12.38 -11.34 24.00
CA ASN A 748 -10.93 -11.33 23.97
C ASN A 748 -10.37 -12.24 22.86
N THR A 749 -11.00 -12.23 21.70
CA THR A 749 -10.64 -13.08 20.56
C THR A 749 -10.35 -12.22 19.35
N LEU A 750 -9.20 -12.44 18.70
CA LEU A 750 -8.90 -11.94 17.37
C LEU A 750 -9.40 -12.95 16.33
N VAL A 751 -10.19 -12.48 15.37
CA VAL A 751 -10.46 -13.18 14.12
C VAL A 751 -9.73 -12.45 13.02
N ILE A 752 -8.90 -13.16 12.25
CA ILE A 752 -8.14 -12.56 11.16
C ILE A 752 -8.14 -13.47 9.94
N THR A 753 -8.36 -12.85 8.77
CA THR A 753 -8.31 -13.52 7.47
C THR A 753 -7.13 -13.00 6.65
N ALA A 754 -6.39 -13.91 6.04
CA ALA A 754 -5.42 -13.58 5.00
C ALA A 754 -5.43 -14.68 3.94
N ALA A 755 -5.36 -14.31 2.67
CA ALA A 755 -4.93 -15.21 1.60
C ALA A 755 -3.46 -14.91 1.29
N ASP A 756 -2.73 -15.88 0.80
CA ASP A 756 -1.35 -15.73 0.35
C ASP A 756 -1.27 -15.27 -1.12
N SER A 757 -2.32 -15.54 -1.91
CA SER A 757 -2.39 -15.27 -3.34
C SER A 757 -3.83 -15.02 -3.87
N ASP A 758 -3.96 -14.69 -5.16
CA ASP A 758 -5.21 -14.63 -5.93
C ASP A 758 -5.23 -15.75 -7.00
N ALA A 759 -6.02 -16.80 -6.74
CA ALA A 759 -6.08 -17.99 -7.58
C ALA A 759 -6.81 -17.71 -8.90
N GLY A 760 -6.10 -17.85 -10.01
CA GLY A 760 -6.64 -17.68 -11.36
C GLY A 760 -6.98 -16.24 -11.76
N GLY A 761 -6.93 -15.25 -10.84
CA GLY A 761 -7.29 -13.86 -11.13
C GLY A 761 -8.75 -13.75 -11.56
N LEU A 762 -9.65 -14.17 -10.67
CA LEU A 762 -11.09 -14.24 -10.89
C LEU A 762 -11.66 -12.82 -11.05
N GLU A 763 -12.44 -12.59 -12.11
CA GLU A 763 -13.18 -11.35 -12.30
C GLU A 763 -14.64 -11.59 -12.74
N VAL A 764 -15.52 -10.63 -12.42
CA VAL A 764 -16.97 -10.72 -12.67
C VAL A 764 -17.39 -9.89 -13.89
N VAL A 765 -18.17 -10.47 -14.81
CA VAL A 765 -18.59 -9.79 -16.06
C VAL A 765 -20.11 -9.69 -16.24
N ASP A 766 -20.52 -8.50 -16.70
CA ASP A 766 -21.88 -8.09 -17.09
C ASP A 766 -22.00 -7.84 -18.62
N PRO A 767 -23.18 -7.84 -19.28
CA PRO A 767 -24.31 -8.74 -19.18
C PRO A 767 -24.21 -9.86 -20.22
N VAL A 768 -24.43 -11.08 -19.77
CA VAL A 768 -24.94 -12.13 -20.66
C VAL A 768 -26.40 -11.79 -20.95
N ALA A 769 -26.77 -11.62 -22.23
CA ALA A 769 -28.15 -11.27 -22.57
C ALA A 769 -29.12 -12.33 -21.98
N PRO A 770 -30.28 -11.95 -21.43
CA PRO A 770 -31.14 -12.89 -20.72
C PRO A 770 -31.49 -14.13 -21.55
N GLY A 771 -31.09 -15.31 -21.07
CA GLY A 771 -31.32 -16.59 -21.73
C GLY A 771 -30.25 -16.99 -22.77
N GLU A 772 -29.13 -16.27 -22.85
CA GLU A 772 -27.93 -16.68 -23.56
C GLU A 772 -26.94 -17.39 -22.62
N ASP A 773 -26.08 -18.25 -23.18
CA ASP A 773 -24.97 -18.85 -22.46
C ASP A 773 -23.79 -17.85 -22.40
N VAL A 774 -22.96 -17.90 -21.35
CA VAL A 774 -21.83 -16.96 -21.15
C VAL A 774 -20.85 -16.94 -22.34
N GLY A 775 -20.70 -18.07 -23.06
CA GLY A 775 -19.83 -18.21 -24.23
C GLY A 775 -20.43 -17.74 -25.56
N ALA A 776 -21.71 -17.39 -25.60
CA ALA A 776 -22.34 -16.78 -26.78
C ALA A 776 -22.08 -15.27 -26.88
N VAL A 777 -21.55 -14.69 -25.80
CA VAL A 777 -21.34 -13.26 -25.61
C VAL A 777 -19.93 -12.89 -26.07
N GLY A 778 -19.81 -12.49 -27.33
CA GLY A 778 -18.52 -12.19 -27.96
C GLY A 778 -17.99 -10.81 -27.62
N ILE A 779 -17.40 -10.63 -26.43
CA ILE A 779 -16.92 -9.33 -25.95
C ILE A 779 -15.38 -9.21 -25.93
N PHE A 780 -14.62 -10.30 -25.78
CA PHE A 780 -13.21 -10.18 -25.37
C PHE A 780 -12.18 -10.31 -26.49
N GLY A 781 -11.25 -9.35 -26.54
CA GLY A 781 -9.95 -9.52 -27.15
C GLY A 781 -8.88 -9.37 -26.09
N ALA A 782 -8.52 -10.45 -25.39
CA ALA A 782 -7.35 -10.46 -24.52
C ALA A 782 -6.13 -10.23 -25.44
N ASN A 783 -5.67 -8.98 -25.47
CA ASN A 783 -4.60 -8.48 -26.32
C ASN A 783 -4.83 -8.61 -27.86
N PRO A 784 -5.61 -7.70 -28.47
CA PRO A 784 -6.14 -7.87 -29.84
C PRO A 784 -5.11 -7.63 -30.97
N THR A 785 -3.90 -7.17 -30.67
CA THR A 785 -2.92 -6.70 -31.67
C THR A 785 -2.01 -7.80 -32.23
N VAL A 786 -1.81 -8.92 -31.51
CA VAL A 786 -0.83 -9.95 -31.91
C VAL A 786 -1.48 -11.20 -32.53
N VAL A 787 -2.60 -11.69 -31.99
CA VAL A 787 -3.30 -12.86 -32.55
C VAL A 787 -4.82 -12.61 -32.69
N PRO A 788 -5.28 -12.17 -33.88
CA PRO A 788 -6.70 -11.98 -34.13
C PRO A 788 -7.48 -13.29 -33.90
N GLY A 789 -8.38 -13.29 -32.91
CA GLY A 789 -9.33 -14.38 -32.65
C GLY A 789 -9.02 -15.28 -31.44
N VAL A 790 -8.01 -14.97 -30.62
CA VAL A 790 -7.90 -15.53 -29.26
C VAL A 790 -8.75 -14.64 -28.35
N ALA A 791 -9.73 -15.24 -27.68
CA ALA A 791 -10.63 -14.56 -26.76
C ALA A 791 -10.65 -15.36 -25.46
N ASN A 792 -10.59 -14.66 -24.33
CA ASN A 792 -10.88 -15.26 -23.04
C ASN A 792 -12.32 -15.79 -23.06
N VAL A 793 -12.57 -16.91 -22.39
CA VAL A 793 -13.90 -17.52 -22.33
C VAL A 793 -14.37 -17.49 -20.88
N MET A 794 -15.64 -17.17 -20.69
CA MET A 794 -16.24 -17.11 -19.37
C MET A 794 -16.76 -18.47 -18.93
N ASP A 795 -16.81 -18.65 -17.61
CA ASP A 795 -17.52 -19.73 -16.95
C ASP A 795 -18.90 -19.31 -16.45
N GLY A 796 -19.83 -20.22 -16.67
CA GLY A 796 -21.17 -20.18 -16.12
C GLY A 796 -21.34 -21.23 -15.03
N VAL A 797 -22.58 -21.54 -14.66
CA VAL A 797 -22.92 -22.45 -13.55
C VAL A 797 -22.40 -23.88 -13.70
N ALA A 798 -22.03 -24.30 -14.91
CA ALA A 798 -21.59 -25.65 -15.24
C ALA A 798 -20.31 -25.64 -16.09
N GLY A 799 -19.47 -24.63 -15.87
CA GLY A 799 -18.23 -24.42 -16.60
C GLY A 799 -18.41 -23.64 -17.89
N ARG A 800 -17.50 -23.85 -18.82
CA ARG A 800 -17.27 -23.02 -20.00
C ARG A 800 -18.47 -22.96 -20.92
N GLY A 801 -18.87 -21.73 -21.28
CA GLY A 801 -19.91 -21.52 -22.29
C GLY A 801 -21.28 -22.11 -21.93
N THR A 802 -21.55 -22.21 -20.62
CA THR A 802 -22.83 -22.66 -20.07
C THR A 802 -23.70 -21.49 -19.62
N ALA A 803 -24.81 -21.76 -18.95
CA ALA A 803 -25.72 -20.71 -18.47
C ALA A 803 -25.02 -19.80 -17.44
N PRO A 804 -25.27 -18.48 -17.45
CA PRO A 804 -24.69 -17.57 -16.46
C PRO A 804 -25.17 -17.89 -15.05
N PHE A 805 -24.38 -17.46 -14.06
CA PHE A 805 -24.85 -17.31 -12.69
C PHE A 805 -25.94 -16.23 -12.64
N VAL A 806 -26.77 -16.26 -11.60
CA VAL A 806 -27.82 -15.25 -11.38
C VAL A 806 -27.69 -14.76 -9.96
N SER A 807 -27.54 -13.45 -9.78
CA SER A 807 -27.41 -12.85 -8.46
C SER A 807 -28.64 -13.13 -7.60
N ALA A 808 -28.46 -13.17 -6.29
CA ALA A 808 -29.55 -12.93 -5.37
C ALA A 808 -30.13 -11.50 -5.58
N PRO A 809 -31.39 -11.26 -5.19
CA PRO A 809 -32.05 -10.00 -5.51
C PRO A 809 -31.40 -8.80 -4.81
N ASP A 810 -31.32 -7.66 -5.50
CA ASP A 810 -31.03 -6.36 -4.91
C ASP A 810 -32.17 -5.90 -3.95
N ALA A 811 -32.00 -4.73 -3.33
CA ALA A 811 -32.99 -4.13 -2.44
C ALA A 811 -34.35 -3.85 -3.13
N ASN A 812 -34.39 -3.79 -4.46
CA ASN A 812 -35.59 -3.61 -5.28
C ASN A 812 -36.21 -4.94 -5.77
N GLY A 813 -35.55 -6.07 -5.52
CA GLY A 813 -35.97 -7.40 -5.98
C GLY A 813 -35.50 -7.77 -7.40
N THR A 814 -34.57 -7.02 -7.98
CA THR A 814 -33.94 -7.24 -9.28
C THR A 814 -32.79 -8.23 -9.16
N THR A 815 -32.65 -9.12 -10.14
CA THR A 815 -31.56 -10.10 -10.22
C THR A 815 -30.78 -9.90 -11.52
N TYR A 816 -29.46 -10.09 -11.48
CA TYR A 816 -28.57 -9.83 -12.61
C TYR A 816 -27.86 -11.13 -13.04
N PRO A 817 -27.88 -11.49 -14.33
CA PRO A 817 -27.08 -12.59 -14.85
C PRO A 817 -25.62 -12.16 -14.97
N PHE A 818 -24.68 -13.01 -14.56
CA PHE A 818 -23.24 -12.73 -14.66
C PHE A 818 -22.44 -14.00 -14.98
N GLY A 819 -21.23 -13.80 -15.51
CA GLY A 819 -20.24 -14.85 -15.74
C GLY A 819 -18.95 -14.55 -14.99
N ILE A 820 -18.10 -15.57 -14.89
CA ILE A 820 -16.75 -15.44 -14.34
C ILE A 820 -15.73 -15.46 -15.48
N ALA A 821 -14.78 -14.55 -15.46
CA ALA A 821 -13.62 -14.55 -16.35
C ALA A 821 -12.34 -14.68 -15.52
N TRP A 822 -11.31 -15.29 -16.10
CA TRP A 822 -10.08 -15.62 -15.38
C TRP A 822 -8.88 -14.99 -16.07
N ALA A 823 -7.97 -14.38 -15.32
CA ALA A 823 -6.69 -13.90 -15.84
C ALA A 823 -5.80 -15.08 -16.28
N GLY A 824 -5.89 -16.23 -15.57
CA GLY A 824 -5.16 -17.45 -15.87
C GLY A 824 -5.60 -18.63 -14.99
N THR A 825 -4.80 -19.68 -14.95
CA THR A 825 -4.86 -20.83 -14.02
C THR A 825 -3.79 -20.83 -12.91
N PRO A 826 -2.75 -19.98 -12.92
CA PRO A 826 -1.86 -19.81 -11.77
C PRO A 826 -2.37 -18.77 -10.77
N ASP A 827 -1.67 -18.70 -9.65
CA ASP A 827 -1.78 -17.65 -8.63
C ASP A 827 -1.18 -16.31 -9.08
N PHE A 828 -1.76 -15.23 -8.58
CA PHE A 828 -1.33 -13.85 -8.79
C PHE A 828 -1.15 -13.11 -7.45
N PRO A 829 -0.28 -12.09 -7.36
CA PRO A 829 -0.04 -11.31 -6.14
C PRO A 829 -0.92 -10.07 -5.98
N GLY A 830 -1.74 -9.75 -6.99
CA GLY A 830 -2.19 -8.38 -7.24
C GLY A 830 -3.31 -7.87 -6.34
N SER A 831 -4.31 -8.68 -5.99
CA SER A 831 -5.56 -8.18 -5.38
C SER A 831 -5.90 -8.76 -4.01
N ILE A 832 -4.93 -8.91 -3.12
CA ILE A 832 -5.17 -9.55 -1.82
C ILE A 832 -5.51 -8.52 -0.73
N VAL A 833 -6.54 -8.81 0.06
CA VAL A 833 -6.97 -7.98 1.19
C VAL A 833 -7.15 -8.84 2.45
N SER A 834 -6.48 -8.44 3.53
CA SER A 834 -6.69 -9.03 4.85
C SER A 834 -7.74 -8.24 5.62
N LYS A 835 -8.48 -8.95 6.49
CA LYS A 835 -9.48 -8.35 7.38
C LYS A 835 -9.39 -8.91 8.78
N ALA A 836 -9.73 -8.08 9.77
CA ALA A 836 -9.71 -8.45 11.17
C ALA A 836 -11.00 -8.02 11.89
N PHE A 837 -11.31 -8.74 12.97
CA PHE A 837 -12.43 -8.46 13.87
C PHE A 837 -12.11 -8.91 15.29
N GLY A 838 -12.47 -8.09 16.29
CA GLY A 838 -12.28 -8.42 17.71
C GLY A 838 -11.03 -7.80 18.33
N LEU A 839 -10.42 -8.50 19.29
CA LEU A 839 -9.26 -8.00 20.04
C LEU A 839 -8.08 -7.70 19.10
N ASN A 840 -7.50 -6.50 19.20
CA ASN A 840 -6.39 -5.98 18.39
C ASN A 840 -6.68 -5.82 16.88
N ALA A 841 -7.93 -6.00 16.41
CA ALA A 841 -8.24 -5.83 14.99
C ALA A 841 -7.92 -4.41 14.47
N ASP A 842 -8.04 -3.40 15.35
CA ASP A 842 -7.69 -1.99 15.11
C ASP A 842 -6.20 -1.74 14.85
N GLN A 843 -5.35 -2.76 15.04
CA GLN A 843 -3.91 -2.70 14.80
C GLN A 843 -3.52 -3.27 13.44
N LEU A 844 -4.48 -3.74 12.64
CA LEU A 844 -4.24 -4.14 11.26
C LEU A 844 -3.94 -2.89 10.42
N SER A 845 -2.73 -2.82 9.88
CA SER A 845 -2.30 -1.73 8.99
C SER A 845 -3.17 -1.66 7.73
N SER A 846 -3.48 -0.44 7.25
CA SER A 846 -4.22 -0.24 5.99
C SER A 846 -3.49 -0.81 4.77
N THR A 847 -2.16 -0.92 4.85
CA THR A 847 -1.30 -1.70 3.96
C THR A 847 -0.35 -2.49 4.84
N LEU A 848 -0.31 -3.81 4.68
CA LEU A 848 0.47 -4.70 5.56
C LEU A 848 1.42 -5.58 4.76
N ASP A 849 2.64 -5.74 5.25
CA ASP A 849 3.48 -6.86 4.82
C ASP A 849 2.90 -8.19 5.34
N ASN A 850 3.02 -9.26 4.58
CA ASN A 850 2.49 -10.57 4.99
C ASN A 850 3.08 -11.11 6.31
N THR A 851 4.25 -10.63 6.74
CA THR A 851 4.85 -10.97 8.04
C THR A 851 4.08 -10.38 9.23
N GLU A 852 3.37 -9.26 9.05
CA GLU A 852 2.62 -8.57 10.12
C GLU A 852 1.45 -9.43 10.66
N ILE A 853 0.94 -10.38 9.87
CA ILE A 853 -0.09 -11.35 10.31
C ILE A 853 0.40 -12.14 11.54
N TYR A 854 1.66 -12.59 11.53
CA TYR A 854 2.26 -13.28 12.67
C TYR A 854 2.30 -12.37 13.90
N GLU A 855 2.72 -11.12 13.74
CA GLU A 855 2.88 -10.18 14.85
C GLU A 855 1.56 -9.92 15.56
N LEU A 856 0.49 -9.75 14.79
CA LEU A 856 -0.85 -9.51 15.31
C LEU A 856 -1.41 -10.74 16.07
N MET A 857 -1.18 -11.95 15.53
CA MET A 857 -1.51 -13.19 16.24
C MET A 857 -0.69 -13.34 17.52
N TYR A 858 0.63 -13.14 17.44
CA TYR A 858 1.56 -13.29 18.55
C TYR A 858 1.21 -12.34 19.70
N ARG A 859 0.98 -11.07 19.38
CA ARG A 859 0.56 -10.03 20.34
C ARG A 859 -0.73 -10.42 21.06
N THR A 860 -1.72 -10.93 20.32
CA THR A 860 -3.00 -11.35 20.89
C THR A 860 -2.85 -12.56 21.82
N LEU A 861 -2.00 -13.52 21.46
CA LEU A 861 -1.79 -14.73 22.26
C LEU A 861 -0.98 -14.44 23.53
N PHE A 862 0.04 -13.58 23.46
CA PHE A 862 1.08 -13.49 24.50
C PHE A 862 1.20 -12.12 25.19
N GLY A 863 0.61 -11.04 24.65
CA GLY A 863 0.34 -9.79 25.37
C GLY A 863 1.41 -8.71 25.34
N ASP A 864 2.63 -9.02 24.91
CA ASP A 864 3.68 -8.04 24.63
C ASP A 864 4.35 -8.42 23.29
N THR A 865 4.73 -7.40 22.51
CA THR A 865 5.43 -7.55 21.24
C THR A 865 6.78 -8.23 21.45
N LEU A 866 7.25 -8.93 20.41
CA LEU A 866 8.66 -9.30 20.30
C LEU A 866 9.53 -8.07 20.64
N PRO A 867 10.69 -8.27 21.28
CA PRO A 867 11.56 -7.15 21.64
C PRO A 867 11.80 -6.28 20.42
N THR A 868 11.79 -4.96 20.59
CA THR A 868 12.09 -4.04 19.50
C THR A 868 13.59 -3.80 19.42
N ILE A 869 14.13 -3.74 18.22
CA ILE A 869 15.55 -3.44 17.97
C ILE A 869 15.70 -1.96 17.70
N THR A 870 16.65 -1.38 18.42
CA THR A 870 17.24 -0.08 18.10
C THR A 870 18.71 -0.30 17.74
N ILE A 871 19.27 0.52 16.86
CA ILE A 871 20.70 0.53 16.55
C ILE A 871 21.27 1.88 16.97
N ASP A 872 22.40 1.83 17.68
CA ASP A 872 23.15 3.01 18.09
C ASP A 872 24.16 3.38 17.01
N ASP A 873 24.41 4.67 16.84
CA ASP A 873 25.50 5.19 16.01
C ASP A 873 26.88 4.82 16.58
N ALA A 874 27.92 4.82 15.74
CA ALA A 874 29.29 4.55 16.17
C ALA A 874 30.32 5.45 15.46
N ASP A 875 31.43 5.73 16.16
CA ASP A 875 32.58 6.42 15.56
C ASP A 875 33.81 5.50 15.57
N VAL A 876 34.63 5.59 14.51
CA VAL A 876 35.87 4.80 14.36
C VAL A 876 36.98 5.66 13.76
N GLN A 877 38.21 5.54 14.27
CA GLN A 877 39.37 6.20 13.65
C GLN A 877 39.86 5.40 12.45
N GLU A 878 40.14 6.07 11.34
CA GLU A 878 40.54 5.47 10.06
C GLU A 878 41.89 4.71 10.14
N GLY A 879 42.92 5.39 10.66
CA GLY A 879 44.29 4.93 10.91
C GLY A 879 45.25 5.14 9.73
N ASP A 880 46.45 5.70 9.95
CA ASP A 880 47.45 5.97 8.89
C ASP A 880 47.98 4.73 8.08
N SER A 881 47.53 3.51 8.42
CA SER A 881 47.74 2.30 7.62
C SER A 881 47.05 1.08 8.24
N GLY A 882 46.52 0.20 7.39
CA GLY A 882 45.97 -1.09 7.82
C GLY A 882 44.45 -1.01 7.87
N THR A 883 43.83 -1.58 8.90
CA THR A 883 42.38 -1.48 9.06
C THR A 883 42.00 -1.23 10.51
N ALA A 884 40.94 -0.44 10.71
CA ALA A 884 40.23 -0.25 11.97
C ALA A 884 38.87 -0.95 11.93
N ILE A 885 38.20 -1.08 13.06
CA ILE A 885 36.89 -1.74 13.16
C ILE A 885 35.91 -0.76 13.82
N ALA A 886 34.87 -0.37 13.09
CA ALA A 886 33.72 0.34 13.63
C ALA A 886 32.77 -0.65 14.29
N THR A 887 32.30 -0.38 15.51
CA THR A 887 31.42 -1.29 16.24
C THR A 887 30.14 -0.58 16.63
N LEU A 888 29.03 -0.85 15.93
CA LEU A 888 27.70 -0.36 16.30
C LEU A 888 27.06 -1.31 17.30
N THR A 889 26.37 -0.77 18.30
CA THR A 889 25.62 -1.58 19.26
C THR A 889 24.16 -1.61 18.87
N LEU A 890 23.59 -2.80 18.74
CA LEU A 890 22.15 -2.98 18.59
C LEU A 890 21.58 -3.30 19.98
N THR A 891 20.44 -2.72 20.34
CA THR A 891 19.78 -2.89 21.63
C THR A 891 18.35 -3.41 21.49
N LEU A 892 18.00 -4.43 22.27
CA LEU A 892 16.63 -4.95 22.40
C LEU A 892 15.90 -4.28 23.56
N SER A 893 14.62 -3.94 23.36
CA SER A 893 13.76 -3.37 24.43
C SER A 893 13.54 -4.32 25.61
N GLN A 894 13.71 -5.62 25.39
CA GLN A 894 13.77 -6.66 26.42
C GLN A 894 14.64 -7.83 25.95
N ALA A 895 15.15 -8.63 26.89
CA ALA A 895 15.94 -9.81 26.52
C ALA A 895 15.06 -10.83 25.80
N SER A 896 15.53 -11.34 24.65
CA SER A 896 14.85 -12.45 23.96
C SER A 896 15.25 -13.80 24.59
N GLU A 897 14.31 -14.76 24.62
CA GLU A 897 14.62 -16.14 25.03
C GLU A 897 15.45 -16.89 23.97
N GLY A 898 15.36 -16.46 22.71
CA GLY A 898 16.09 -16.99 21.56
C GLY A 898 17.26 -16.10 21.12
N GLU A 899 18.00 -16.58 20.12
CA GLU A 899 18.98 -15.74 19.43
C GLU A 899 18.22 -14.74 18.55
N VAL A 900 18.60 -13.46 18.60
CA VAL A 900 18.05 -12.45 17.68
C VAL A 900 19.06 -12.19 16.59
N GLN A 901 18.68 -12.32 15.33
CA GLN A 901 19.52 -12.01 14.17
C GLN A 901 19.00 -10.77 13.48
N VAL A 902 19.90 -9.91 13.02
CA VAL A 902 19.54 -8.68 12.32
C VAL A 902 20.36 -8.60 11.05
N ASN A 903 19.70 -8.62 9.90
CA ASN A 903 20.37 -8.37 8.64
C ASN A 903 20.75 -6.90 8.60
N VAL A 904 22.00 -6.65 8.24
CA VAL A 904 22.54 -5.31 8.13
C VAL A 904 23.25 -5.13 6.82
N GLU A 905 23.12 -3.94 6.25
CA GLU A 905 23.94 -3.50 5.14
C GLU A 905 24.51 -2.12 5.41
N THR A 906 25.62 -1.81 4.75
CA THR A 906 26.22 -0.49 4.80
C THR A 906 25.89 0.32 3.55
N ASP A 907 25.46 1.57 3.71
CA ASP A 907 25.30 2.51 2.60
C ASP A 907 26.32 3.66 2.71
N ALA A 908 27.07 3.90 1.63
CA ALA A 908 28.09 4.93 1.59
C ALA A 908 27.42 6.30 1.49
N LEU A 909 27.41 7.04 2.60
CA LEU A 909 26.78 8.36 2.64
C LEU A 909 27.74 9.40 2.05
N SER A 910 28.77 9.75 2.82
CA SER A 910 29.82 10.69 2.38
C SER A 910 31.18 10.01 2.19
N ALA A 911 31.39 8.82 2.73
CA ALA A 911 32.59 8.00 2.54
C ALA A 911 32.73 7.47 1.10
N ASP A 912 33.95 7.41 0.57
CA ASP A 912 34.21 6.63 -0.66
C ASP A 912 34.07 5.13 -0.35
N GLU A 913 33.65 4.34 -1.34
CA GLU A 913 33.52 2.89 -1.21
C GLU A 913 34.89 2.21 -0.97
N THR A 914 36.00 2.95 -1.05
CA THR A 914 37.34 2.47 -0.71
C THR A 914 37.67 2.54 0.79
N ASP A 915 36.96 3.35 1.57
CA ASP A 915 37.41 3.77 2.91
C ASP A 915 36.87 2.86 4.00
N PHE A 916 35.89 2.04 3.65
CA PHE A 916 35.44 0.92 4.46
C PHE A 916 35.19 -0.28 3.56
N GLU A 917 35.36 -1.47 4.14
CA GLU A 917 34.88 -2.68 3.49
C GLU A 917 33.37 -2.76 3.75
N ALA A 918 32.56 -2.47 2.72
CA ALA A 918 31.12 -2.58 2.81
C ALA A 918 30.71 -3.93 3.43
N VAL A 919 29.87 -3.85 4.46
CA VAL A 919 29.35 -5.01 5.16
C VAL A 919 27.92 -5.22 4.72
N THR A 920 27.68 -6.41 4.17
CA THR A 920 26.34 -7.00 4.08
C THR A 920 26.41 -8.28 4.88
N GLY A 921 25.63 -8.39 5.96
CA GLY A 921 25.79 -9.49 6.91
C GLY A 921 24.74 -9.54 8.00
N GLN A 922 25.02 -10.29 9.07
CA GLN A 922 24.10 -10.50 10.19
C GLN A 922 24.74 -10.11 11.52
N ALA A 923 24.06 -9.26 12.28
CA ALA A 923 24.30 -9.03 13.71
C ALA A 923 23.55 -10.09 14.52
N VAL A 924 24.14 -10.56 15.62
CA VAL A 924 23.56 -11.65 16.43
C VAL A 924 23.53 -11.29 17.92
N PHE A 925 22.34 -11.22 18.50
CA PHE A 925 22.13 -11.20 19.95
C PHE A 925 22.08 -12.63 20.45
N ALA A 926 23.03 -13.02 21.29
CA ALA A 926 22.94 -14.29 22.00
C ALA A 926 21.68 -14.35 22.88
N ALA A 927 21.08 -15.53 23.04
CA ALA A 927 19.92 -15.73 23.90
C ALA A 927 20.09 -15.13 25.31
N GLY A 928 19.10 -14.37 25.77
CA GLY A 928 19.12 -13.62 27.03
C GLY A 928 19.96 -12.34 27.01
N SER A 929 20.62 -12.01 25.89
CA SER A 929 21.27 -10.72 25.69
C SER A 929 20.25 -9.66 25.31
N THR A 930 20.57 -8.42 25.64
CA THR A 930 19.85 -7.23 25.15
C THR A 930 20.70 -6.41 24.21
N THR A 931 21.94 -6.83 23.95
CA THR A 931 22.88 -6.12 23.08
C THR A 931 23.59 -7.06 22.11
N ALA A 932 23.77 -6.62 20.87
CA ALA A 932 24.62 -7.24 19.85
C ALA A 932 25.48 -6.15 19.21
N THR A 933 26.45 -6.53 18.38
CA THR A 933 27.28 -5.57 17.67
C THR A 933 27.46 -5.90 16.20
N VAL A 934 27.53 -4.87 15.36
CA VAL A 934 27.97 -4.96 13.95
C VAL A 934 29.37 -4.38 13.87
N GLU A 935 30.29 -5.15 13.30
CA GLU A 935 31.67 -4.72 13.07
C GLU A 935 31.89 -4.43 11.58
N VAL A 936 32.27 -3.20 11.23
CA VAL A 936 32.60 -2.78 9.86
C VAL A 936 34.08 -2.43 9.78
N THR A 937 34.80 -3.02 8.83
CA THR A 937 36.22 -2.72 8.62
C THR A 937 36.36 -1.36 7.95
N VAL A 938 37.14 -0.47 8.54
CA VAL A 938 37.56 0.80 7.95
C VAL A 938 38.99 0.67 7.46
N ASN A 939 39.24 1.08 6.23
CA ASN A 939 40.53 0.96 5.55
C ASN A 939 41.35 2.20 5.83
N GLY A 940 42.38 2.03 6.65
CA GLY A 940 43.29 3.10 6.98
C GLY A 940 44.23 3.44 5.85
N ASP A 941 44.25 4.70 5.41
CA ASP A 941 45.21 5.19 4.43
C ASP A 941 46.13 6.31 4.92
N THR A 942 46.56 7.27 4.09
CA THR A 942 47.40 8.41 4.53
C THR A 942 46.93 9.73 3.91
N ILE A 943 45.72 9.73 3.36
CA ILE A 943 45.12 10.83 2.62
C ILE A 943 44.30 11.64 3.64
N ASP A 944 44.72 12.88 3.85
CA ASP A 944 44.03 13.88 4.68
C ASP A 944 42.70 14.26 3.96
N GLU A 945 41.62 13.58 4.35
CA GLU A 945 40.25 13.73 3.85
C GLU A 945 39.38 14.41 4.93
N ALA A 946 38.05 14.42 4.77
CA ALA A 946 37.16 14.92 5.83
C ALA A 946 36.66 13.73 6.65
N ASP A 947 36.16 13.96 7.87
CA ASP A 947 35.36 12.93 8.53
C ASP A 947 34.19 12.57 7.61
N GLU A 948 34.06 11.28 7.33
CA GLU A 948 33.16 10.75 6.33
C GLU A 948 32.29 9.67 6.94
N GLN A 949 31.13 9.43 6.35
CA GLN A 949 30.10 8.59 6.95
C GLN A 949 29.64 7.50 6.01
N PHE A 950 29.33 6.37 6.62
CA PHE A 950 28.50 5.34 6.03
C PHE A 950 27.42 4.94 7.03
N ALA A 951 26.24 4.60 6.54
CA ALA A 951 25.17 4.05 7.35
C ALA A 951 25.36 2.55 7.53
N VAL A 952 24.85 1.99 8.62
CA VAL A 952 24.51 0.58 8.78
C VAL A 952 22.99 0.51 8.96
N ASN A 953 22.30 0.04 7.92
CA ASN A 953 20.85 -0.11 7.91
C ASN A 953 20.49 -1.49 8.44
N LEU A 954 19.59 -1.56 9.43
CA LEU A 954 18.89 -2.77 9.80
C LEU A 954 17.80 -3.01 8.76
N LEU A 955 17.91 -4.12 8.04
CA LEU A 955 17.01 -4.46 6.95
C LEU A 955 15.84 -5.30 7.45
N THR A 956 16.17 -6.38 8.15
CA THR A 956 15.21 -7.30 8.73
C THR A 956 15.73 -7.83 10.07
N ALA A 957 14.82 -8.13 10.98
CA ALA A 957 15.13 -8.76 12.26
C ALA A 957 14.45 -10.12 12.37
N ARG A 958 15.09 -11.04 13.10
CA ARG A 958 14.55 -12.33 13.53
C ARG A 958 14.75 -12.43 15.02
N GLY A 959 13.72 -12.73 15.80
CA GLY A 959 13.76 -12.72 17.26
C GLY A 959 13.31 -11.42 17.91
N ALA A 960 12.91 -10.44 17.09
CA ALA A 960 12.60 -9.07 17.46
C ALA A 960 11.89 -8.36 16.29
N VAL A 961 11.21 -7.25 16.56
CA VAL A 961 10.70 -6.33 15.54
C VAL A 961 11.66 -5.15 15.40
N LEU A 962 11.81 -4.58 14.22
CA LEU A 962 12.53 -3.32 14.06
C LEU A 962 11.68 -2.17 14.63
N ASP A 963 12.31 -1.25 15.37
CA ASP A 963 11.66 0.01 15.75
C ASP A 963 11.57 0.94 14.53
N ASP A 964 10.88 2.08 14.65
CA ASP A 964 10.76 3.07 13.57
C ASP A 964 12.12 3.66 13.12
N ASP A 965 13.18 3.48 13.93
CA ASP A 965 14.54 3.98 13.71
C ASP A 965 15.51 2.80 13.45
N THR A 966 15.69 2.45 12.17
CA THR A 966 16.40 1.23 11.73
C THR A 966 17.82 1.48 11.20
N THR A 967 18.34 2.71 11.27
CA THR A 967 19.64 3.06 10.69
C THR A 967 20.59 3.56 11.75
N GLY A 968 21.76 2.94 11.88
CA GLY A 968 22.86 3.42 12.71
C GLY A 968 23.94 4.02 11.84
N ILE A 969 24.39 5.24 12.13
CA ILE A 969 25.40 5.94 11.35
C ILE A 969 26.79 5.66 11.91
N VAL A 970 27.72 5.29 11.03
CA VAL A 970 29.15 5.21 11.35
C VAL A 970 29.88 6.41 10.80
N THR A 971 30.59 7.13 11.67
CA THR A 971 31.54 8.17 11.25
C THR A 971 32.96 7.62 11.25
N ILE A 972 33.60 7.60 10.08
CA ILE A 972 35.04 7.41 9.91
C ILE A 972 35.71 8.74 10.26
N LEU A 973 36.40 8.75 11.39
CA LEU A 973 37.15 9.90 11.88
C LEU A 973 38.55 9.87 11.28
N ASP A 974 38.85 10.87 10.46
CA ASP A 974 40.17 11.05 9.86
C ASP A 974 41.20 11.34 10.97
N ASP A 975 42.21 10.47 11.09
CA ASP A 975 43.36 10.65 11.99
C ASP A 975 44.68 10.89 11.24
N ASP A 976 44.62 10.95 9.90
CA ASP A 976 45.69 11.38 9.02
C ASP A 976 45.85 12.90 9.09
N GLY A 977 46.35 13.35 10.23
CA GLY A 977 46.70 14.75 10.39
C GLY A 977 47.65 15.18 9.26
N PRO A 978 47.63 16.46 8.84
CA PRO A 978 48.51 17.00 7.80
C PRO A 978 49.99 16.98 8.27
N GLY A 979 50.59 15.80 8.37
CA GLY A 979 51.77 15.51 9.16
C GLY A 979 51.76 16.07 10.59
N GLY A 980 51.41 15.22 11.59
CA GLY A 980 52.14 15.19 12.87
C GLY A 980 51.37 15.39 14.19
N GLY A 981 50.97 14.26 14.78
CA GLY A 981 50.89 13.81 16.18
C GLY A 981 50.89 14.77 17.39
N ASP A 982 49.98 14.49 18.33
CA ASP A 982 50.24 14.02 19.71
C ASP A 982 48.93 13.62 20.42
N GLY A 983 48.95 12.52 21.21
CA GLY A 983 47.76 11.94 21.83
C GLY A 983 47.67 12.11 23.36
N ASP A 984 46.44 12.07 23.87
CA ASP A 984 46.08 11.60 25.21
C ASP A 984 44.54 11.42 25.36
N GLY A 985 44.12 10.21 25.69
CA GLY A 985 42.75 9.90 26.10
C GLY A 985 42.62 9.80 27.62
N ASP A 986 41.53 10.34 28.15
CA ASP A 986 40.70 9.77 29.23
C ASP A 986 39.41 10.59 29.43
N GLY A 987 38.29 9.88 29.52
CA GLY A 987 36.97 10.44 29.84
C GLY A 987 36.62 10.27 31.31
N ASP A 988 36.29 11.38 31.98
CA ASP A 988 35.25 11.53 33.00
C ASP A 988 35.08 13.03 33.37
N GLY A 989 33.84 13.51 33.53
CA GLY A 989 33.54 14.95 33.44
C GLY A 989 32.43 15.53 34.32
N ASP A 990 32.21 15.03 35.53
CA ASP A 990 31.34 15.68 36.54
C ASP A 990 31.92 17.03 37.04
N GLY A 991 31.53 18.15 36.44
CA GLY A 991 31.20 19.40 37.15
C GLY A 991 32.26 20.49 37.50
N ASP A 992 31.72 21.71 37.60
CA ASP A 992 32.22 22.95 38.26
C ASP A 992 33.34 23.77 37.58
N GLY A 993 32.93 24.89 36.96
CA GLY A 993 33.72 26.13 36.95
C GLY A 993 34.56 26.39 35.69
N GLY A 994 33.93 26.94 34.64
CA GLY A 994 34.60 27.76 33.61
C GLY A 994 35.71 27.09 32.79
N LEU A 995 35.80 25.77 32.79
CA LEU A 995 36.66 24.97 31.92
C LEU A 995 35.79 24.19 30.93
N PRO A 996 36.30 23.88 29.71
CA PRO A 996 35.56 23.07 28.75
C PRO A 996 35.20 21.72 29.37
N ALA A 997 33.91 21.40 29.46
CA ALA A 997 33.46 20.08 29.88
C ALA A 997 33.19 19.24 28.63
N ARG A 998 33.75 18.04 28.59
CA ARG A 998 33.51 17.04 27.54
C ARG A 998 32.70 15.90 28.15
N GLY A 999 31.70 15.42 27.42
CA GLY A 999 30.95 14.23 27.73
C GLY A 999 31.74 12.97 27.43
N THR A 1000 30.98 11.90 27.42
CA THR A 1000 31.32 10.54 27.09
C THR A 1000 30.73 10.22 25.72
N THR A 1001 30.90 9.00 25.24
CA THR A 1001 30.28 8.58 23.96
C THR A 1001 28.87 8.00 24.15
N GLY A 1002 28.23 8.22 25.31
CA GLY A 1002 26.83 7.86 25.55
C GLY A 1002 26.04 9.07 26.02
N SER A 1003 24.70 9.01 25.93
CA SER A 1003 23.81 10.17 26.16
C SER A 1003 24.07 10.92 27.47
N ASP A 1004 24.65 12.10 27.36
CA ASP A 1004 25.00 12.98 28.44
C ASP A 1004 24.06 14.18 28.57
N ARG A 1005 24.09 14.78 29.77
CA ARG A 1005 23.26 15.94 30.08
C ARG A 1005 24.07 17.08 30.65
N PHE A 1006 24.37 18.06 29.79
CA PHE A 1006 25.07 19.27 30.14
C PHE A 1006 24.13 20.45 30.39
N ARG A 1007 24.35 21.18 31.49
CA ARG A 1007 23.65 22.42 31.80
C ARG A 1007 24.61 23.51 32.28
N GLY A 1008 24.68 24.58 31.50
CA GLY A 1008 25.51 25.76 31.67
C GLY A 1008 24.98 26.78 32.68
N ASN A 1009 25.55 27.98 32.63
CA ASN A 1009 25.25 29.08 33.53
C ASN A 1009 25.17 30.43 32.76
N GLY A 1010 25.40 31.57 33.41
CA GLY A 1010 25.30 32.89 32.76
C GLY A 1010 26.61 33.44 32.19
N GLU A 1011 27.63 32.58 32.00
CA GLU A 1011 28.94 32.90 31.44
C GLU A 1011 29.25 31.96 30.26
N THR A 1012 30.17 32.36 29.36
CA THR A 1012 30.63 31.53 28.22
C THR A 1012 31.05 30.12 28.65
N ASN A 1013 30.39 29.12 28.10
CA ASN A 1013 30.61 27.70 28.32
C ASN A 1013 31.11 27.03 27.03
N VAL A 1014 31.90 25.97 27.18
CA VAL A 1014 32.32 25.12 26.07
C VAL A 1014 31.98 23.69 26.46
N TYR A 1015 30.95 23.15 25.81
CA TYR A 1015 30.48 21.78 26.04
C TYR A 1015 30.59 20.98 24.76
N ARG A 1016 31.18 19.78 24.87
CA ARG A 1016 31.20 18.80 23.79
C ARG A 1016 30.54 17.54 24.31
N GLY A 1017 29.43 17.15 23.71
CA GLY A 1017 28.69 15.93 23.98
C GLY A 1017 29.55 14.70 23.73
N LEU A 1018 30.11 14.62 22.52
CA LEU A 1018 30.95 13.57 21.94
C LEU A 1018 30.11 12.48 21.27
N GLY A 1019 29.48 11.55 21.99
CA GLY A 1019 28.63 10.53 21.37
C GLY A 1019 27.36 10.24 22.17
N GLY A 1020 26.30 9.75 21.52
CA GLY A 1020 25.00 9.38 22.11
C GLY A 1020 24.08 10.58 22.34
N ASP A 1021 22.75 10.37 22.39
CA ASP A 1021 21.74 11.45 22.41
C ASP A 1021 21.87 12.46 23.56
N ASP A 1022 22.59 13.54 23.30
CA ASP A 1022 23.02 14.51 24.29
C ASP A 1022 21.99 15.61 24.48
N ARG A 1023 21.82 16.04 25.73
CA ARG A 1023 21.04 17.24 26.05
C ARG A 1023 21.91 18.33 26.65
N ILE A 1024 22.31 19.28 25.81
CA ILE A 1024 23.24 20.38 26.14
C ILE A 1024 22.51 21.72 26.17
N SER A 1025 22.61 22.47 27.27
CA SER A 1025 22.05 23.83 27.38
C SER A 1025 23.07 24.83 27.93
N GLY A 1026 23.40 25.88 27.18
CA GLY A 1026 24.38 26.93 27.55
C GLY A 1026 23.81 27.98 28.53
N LEU A 1027 22.56 28.38 28.33
CA LEU A 1027 21.81 29.40 29.07
C LEU A 1027 22.18 30.85 28.73
N GLY A 1028 23.35 31.36 29.12
CA GLY A 1028 23.75 32.70 28.72
C GLY A 1028 25.24 32.94 28.78
N GLY A 1029 25.74 33.89 27.99
CA GLY A 1029 27.16 33.95 27.60
C GLY A 1029 27.32 33.57 26.13
N ASP A 1030 28.48 33.81 25.54
CA ASP A 1030 28.77 33.41 24.15
C ASP A 1030 29.33 31.98 24.17
N ASP A 1031 28.47 30.98 24.01
CA ASP A 1031 28.76 29.57 24.27
C ASP A 1031 29.29 28.82 23.03
N ARG A 1032 29.96 27.69 23.25
CA ARG A 1032 30.30 26.73 22.19
C ARG A 1032 29.81 25.35 22.58
N LEU A 1033 28.75 24.91 21.95
CA LEU A 1033 28.08 23.64 22.21
C LEU A 1033 28.29 22.74 20.99
N PHE A 1034 28.78 21.54 21.20
CA PHE A 1034 28.99 20.56 20.14
C PHE A 1034 28.31 19.28 20.60
N GLY A 1035 27.32 18.78 19.87
CA GLY A 1035 26.71 17.48 20.08
C GLY A 1035 27.71 16.39 19.70
N ASN A 1036 28.18 16.48 18.45
CA ASN A 1036 28.99 15.51 17.73
C ASN A 1036 28.12 14.29 17.33
N ALA A 1037 28.36 13.04 17.70
CA ALA A 1037 27.52 11.93 17.19
C ALA A 1037 26.29 11.67 18.09
N GLY A 1038 25.10 11.50 17.50
CA GLY A 1038 23.85 11.10 18.19
C GLY A 1038 22.69 12.07 17.95
N ARG A 1039 21.45 11.73 18.33
CA ARG A 1039 20.29 12.65 18.19
C ARG A 1039 20.30 13.68 19.32
N ASP A 1040 21.02 14.76 19.10
CA ASP A 1040 21.34 15.73 20.13
C ASP A 1040 20.35 16.88 20.21
N ARG A 1041 20.22 17.45 21.41
CA ARG A 1041 19.37 18.61 21.69
C ARG A 1041 20.19 19.72 22.33
N LEU A 1042 20.61 20.66 21.48
CA LEU A 1042 21.47 21.78 21.84
C LEU A 1042 20.67 23.09 21.97
N PHE A 1043 20.84 23.78 23.09
CA PHE A 1043 20.21 25.07 23.36
C PHE A 1043 21.27 26.10 23.79
N GLY A 1044 21.58 27.08 22.92
CA GLY A 1044 22.54 28.15 23.17
C GLY A 1044 22.12 29.03 24.34
N GLY A 1045 21.11 29.86 24.12
CA GLY A 1045 20.51 30.70 25.14
C GLY A 1045 20.68 32.18 24.82
N ALA A 1046 21.22 32.98 25.73
CA ALA A 1046 21.44 34.41 25.50
C ALA A 1046 22.93 34.73 25.31
N GLY A 1047 23.34 35.14 24.12
CA GLY A 1047 24.72 35.43 23.74
C GLY A 1047 24.96 35.01 22.29
N ASN A 1048 26.16 35.23 21.75
CA ASN A 1048 26.50 34.82 20.38
C ASN A 1048 27.14 33.42 20.40
N ASP A 1049 26.31 32.42 20.24
CA ASP A 1049 26.63 31.03 20.47
C ASP A 1049 27.13 30.33 19.21
N ARG A 1050 27.86 29.24 19.39
CA ARG A 1050 28.24 28.32 18.31
C ARG A 1050 27.74 26.94 18.67
N LEU A 1051 26.76 26.46 17.93
CA LEU A 1051 26.16 25.14 18.08
C LEU A 1051 26.58 24.30 16.87
N SER A 1052 26.99 23.07 17.13
CA SER A 1052 27.23 22.05 16.11
C SER A 1052 26.49 20.80 16.55
N GLY A 1053 25.55 20.31 15.74
CA GLY A 1053 24.80 19.08 15.96
C GLY A 1053 25.76 17.91 15.82
N GLY A 1054 26.28 17.72 14.62
CA GLY A 1054 27.27 16.71 14.30
C GLY A 1054 26.63 15.64 13.42
N ALA A 1055 26.62 14.38 13.80
CA ALA A 1055 26.00 13.31 13.02
C ALA A 1055 24.63 12.97 13.60
N ASN A 1056 23.68 12.60 12.74
CA ASN A 1056 22.29 12.21 13.03
C ASN A 1056 21.31 13.37 13.20
N ASN A 1057 20.01 13.03 13.30
CA ASN A 1057 18.91 14.00 13.23
C ASN A 1057 18.84 14.91 14.46
N ASP A 1058 19.51 16.05 14.44
CA ASP A 1058 19.71 16.93 15.60
C ASP A 1058 18.65 18.03 15.76
N VAL A 1059 18.53 18.57 16.99
CA VAL A 1059 17.74 19.77 17.28
C VAL A 1059 18.60 20.86 17.91
N LEU A 1060 18.92 21.89 17.12
CA LEU A 1060 19.72 23.04 17.54
C LEU A 1060 18.86 24.29 17.68
N ARG A 1061 19.03 25.02 18.80
CA ARG A 1061 18.39 26.33 19.03
C ARG A 1061 19.37 27.36 19.56
N GLY A 1062 19.70 28.38 18.78
CA GLY A 1062 20.55 29.51 19.18
C GLY A 1062 19.88 30.37 20.26
N ASN A 1063 18.65 30.81 19.99
CA ASN A 1063 17.79 31.68 20.81
C ASN A 1063 18.09 33.19 20.68
N VAL A 1064 18.89 33.81 21.54
CA VAL A 1064 19.05 35.29 21.53
C VAL A 1064 20.51 35.66 21.38
N GLY A 1065 20.86 36.23 20.23
CA GLY A 1065 22.19 36.67 19.85
C GLY A 1065 22.46 36.32 18.39
N ASN A 1066 23.68 36.62 17.92
CA ASN A 1066 24.11 36.27 16.57
C ASN A 1066 24.82 34.91 16.60
N ASP A 1067 24.06 33.87 16.35
CA ASP A 1067 24.44 32.49 16.58
C ASP A 1067 24.93 31.81 15.30
N ARG A 1068 25.81 30.83 15.44
CA ARG A 1068 26.21 29.94 14.34
C ARG A 1068 25.79 28.52 14.66
N LEU A 1069 24.88 27.99 13.88
CA LEU A 1069 24.35 26.63 13.95
C LEU A 1069 24.90 25.83 12.78
N VAL A 1070 25.38 24.63 13.07
CA VAL A 1070 25.79 23.65 12.07
C VAL A 1070 25.06 22.36 12.42
N GLY A 1071 24.18 21.88 11.56
CA GLY A 1071 23.43 20.62 11.69
C GLY A 1071 24.43 19.48 11.61
N GLY A 1072 24.90 19.20 10.40
CA GLY A 1072 25.93 18.20 10.14
C GLY A 1072 25.39 17.11 9.24
N GLY A 1073 25.46 15.83 9.60
CA GLY A 1073 24.81 14.76 8.84
C GLY A 1073 23.48 14.40 9.47
N GLY A 1074 22.45 14.05 8.69
CA GLY A 1074 21.12 13.70 9.19
C GLY A 1074 20.06 14.76 8.85
N ASN A 1075 18.78 14.44 9.06
CA ASN A 1075 17.67 15.38 8.85
C ASN A 1075 17.51 16.28 10.09
N ASP A 1076 18.19 17.41 10.08
CA ASP A 1076 18.33 18.27 11.23
C ASP A 1076 17.24 19.33 11.35
N ARG A 1077 17.03 19.80 12.58
CA ARG A 1077 16.19 20.97 12.87
C ARG A 1077 17.00 22.10 13.51
N LEU A 1078 17.30 23.12 12.72
CA LEU A 1078 18.10 24.28 13.14
C LEU A 1078 17.19 25.49 13.34
N VAL A 1079 17.27 26.14 14.50
CA VAL A 1079 16.52 27.38 14.81
C VAL A 1079 17.48 28.45 15.33
N GLY A 1080 17.76 29.48 14.52
CA GLY A 1080 18.64 30.62 14.87
C GLY A 1080 18.10 31.40 16.07
N GLY A 1081 16.99 32.12 15.88
CA GLY A 1081 16.31 32.83 16.96
C GLY A 1081 16.24 34.33 16.72
N ALA A 1082 16.80 35.15 17.59
CA ALA A 1082 16.79 36.60 17.50
C ALA A 1082 18.22 37.13 17.46
N GLY A 1083 18.62 37.68 16.32
CA GLY A 1083 19.95 38.17 15.97
C GLY A 1083 20.25 37.81 14.52
N ASN A 1084 21.45 38.12 14.06
CA ASN A 1084 21.89 37.76 12.71
C ASN A 1084 22.66 36.45 12.77
N ASP A 1085 22.01 35.37 12.35
CA ASP A 1085 22.44 34.00 12.56
C ASP A 1085 23.06 33.39 11.29
N THR A 1086 23.75 32.26 11.45
CA THR A 1086 24.23 31.44 10.35
C THR A 1086 23.87 30.00 10.62
N ALA A 1087 23.03 29.38 9.79
CA ALA A 1087 22.61 27.99 9.91
C ALA A 1087 23.09 27.19 8.69
N LEU A 1088 23.83 26.11 8.95
CA LEU A 1088 24.36 25.20 7.93
C LEU A 1088 23.80 23.80 8.21
N GLY A 1089 22.85 23.30 7.42
CA GLY A 1089 22.29 21.95 7.53
C GLY A 1089 23.33 20.88 7.20
N ASN A 1090 24.07 21.08 6.11
CA ASN A 1090 25.07 20.20 5.52
C ASN A 1090 24.52 18.98 4.78
N ALA A 1091 24.30 17.80 5.37
CA ALA A 1091 23.85 16.61 4.63
C ALA A 1091 22.61 16.01 5.28
N GLY A 1092 21.57 15.72 4.49
CA GLY A 1092 20.26 15.28 4.95
C GLY A 1092 19.15 16.22 4.47
N ASN A 1093 17.89 15.87 4.77
CA ASN A 1093 16.71 16.69 4.49
C ASN A 1093 16.43 17.61 5.68
N ASP A 1094 17.05 18.78 5.68
CA ASP A 1094 17.09 19.66 6.85
C ASP A 1094 15.94 20.65 6.93
N ARG A 1095 15.63 21.12 8.14
CA ARG A 1095 14.67 22.21 8.40
C ARG A 1095 15.37 23.36 9.10
N LEU A 1096 15.64 24.43 8.35
CA LEU A 1096 16.36 25.62 8.81
C LEU A 1096 15.38 26.78 9.05
N LEU A 1097 15.39 27.33 10.26
CA LEU A 1097 14.60 28.51 10.65
C LEU A 1097 15.53 29.62 11.17
N GLY A 1098 15.67 30.71 10.40
CA GLY A 1098 16.50 31.88 10.74
C GLY A 1098 15.98 32.61 11.98
N GLY A 1099 14.85 33.31 11.84
CA GLY A 1099 14.15 33.91 12.97
C GLY A 1099 13.98 35.41 12.86
N GLY A 1100 14.84 36.20 13.50
CA GLY A 1100 14.70 37.65 13.49
C GLY A 1100 16.05 38.34 13.49
N GLY A 1101 16.36 39.07 12.43
CA GLY A 1101 17.69 39.56 12.09
C GLY A 1101 18.03 39.07 10.68
N ASN A 1102 19.22 39.40 10.19
CA ASN A 1102 19.64 39.06 8.84
C ASN A 1102 20.48 37.77 8.87
N ASP A 1103 19.90 36.68 8.40
CA ASP A 1103 20.42 35.32 8.60
C ASP A 1103 21.06 34.73 7.33
N ASP A 1104 21.98 33.78 7.49
CA ASP A 1104 22.63 33.05 6.39
C ASP A 1104 22.35 31.55 6.52
N LEU A 1105 21.49 31.01 5.64
CA LEU A 1105 20.94 29.66 5.69
C LEU A 1105 21.44 28.82 4.50
N ASN A 1106 21.97 27.64 4.78
CA ASN A 1106 22.44 26.68 3.76
C ASN A 1106 22.13 25.27 4.24
N GLY A 1107 21.12 24.62 3.67
CA GLY A 1107 20.68 23.27 4.01
C GLY A 1107 21.67 22.24 3.51
N GLY A 1108 22.23 22.45 2.32
CA GLY A 1108 23.28 21.58 1.80
C GLY A 1108 22.70 20.47 0.94
N ALA A 1109 23.11 19.23 1.16
CA ALA A 1109 22.79 18.09 0.31
C ALA A 1109 21.56 17.38 0.84
N GLY A 1110 20.51 17.26 0.02
CA GLY A 1110 19.25 16.65 0.42
C GLY A 1110 18.09 17.43 -0.17
N ARG A 1111 16.89 17.25 0.38
CA ARG A 1111 15.70 18.06 0.12
C ARG A 1111 15.45 18.94 1.33
N ASP A 1112 15.95 20.16 1.29
CA ASP A 1112 15.93 21.03 2.47
C ASP A 1112 14.73 21.97 2.50
N VAL A 1113 14.35 22.41 3.69
CA VAL A 1113 13.31 23.42 3.93
C VAL A 1113 13.88 24.61 4.67
N TYR A 1114 13.85 25.78 4.04
CA TYR A 1114 14.29 27.05 4.59
C TYR A 1114 13.12 27.93 5.03
N ILE A 1115 13.27 28.62 6.17
CA ILE A 1115 12.36 29.66 6.65
C ILE A 1115 13.20 30.82 7.23
N GLY A 1116 13.24 31.98 6.56
CA GLY A 1116 14.03 33.15 6.98
C GLY A 1116 13.39 33.96 8.10
N ARG A 1117 12.09 34.25 7.96
CA ARG A 1117 11.29 35.18 8.77
C ARG A 1117 11.69 36.65 8.63
N ALA A 1118 12.14 37.31 9.70
CA ALA A 1118 12.17 38.77 9.78
C ALA A 1118 13.58 39.31 9.64
N GLY A 1119 13.95 39.82 8.47
CA GLY A 1119 15.23 40.47 8.20
C GLY A 1119 15.53 40.44 6.71
N ASP A 1120 16.78 40.73 6.34
CA ASP A 1120 17.27 40.48 4.97
C ASP A 1120 18.17 39.23 5.00
N ASP A 1121 17.63 38.09 4.56
CA ASP A 1121 18.22 36.76 4.74
C ASP A 1121 18.95 36.27 3.47
N VAL A 1122 19.85 35.29 3.62
CA VAL A 1122 20.57 34.68 2.52
C VAL A 1122 20.35 33.17 2.52
N PHE A 1123 19.82 32.63 1.43
CA PHE A 1123 19.60 31.19 1.23
C PHE A 1123 20.62 30.64 0.23
N THR A 1124 21.23 29.48 0.48
CA THR A 1124 22.20 28.90 -0.47
C THR A 1124 21.55 27.78 -1.28
N LEU A 1125 21.68 27.84 -2.61
CA LEU A 1125 21.22 26.79 -3.52
C LEU A 1125 22.39 26.10 -4.21
N GLN A 1126 22.33 24.78 -4.27
CA GLN A 1126 23.30 23.92 -4.95
C GLN A 1126 22.62 22.87 -5.84
N ARG A 1127 23.40 22.07 -6.57
CA ARG A 1127 22.85 21.02 -7.44
C ARG A 1127 22.72 19.71 -6.65
N GLY A 1128 21.54 19.11 -6.62
CA GLY A 1128 21.24 17.81 -5.99
C GLY A 1128 20.23 16.99 -6.80
N ARG A 1129 19.98 15.72 -6.42
CA ARG A 1129 18.97 14.83 -7.04
C ARG A 1129 17.53 15.15 -6.58
N SER A 1130 17.40 15.97 -5.54
CA SER A 1130 16.16 16.44 -4.93
C SER A 1130 16.14 17.98 -4.88
N ALA A 1131 14.95 18.60 -4.88
CA ALA A 1131 14.78 20.04 -4.97
C ALA A 1131 14.38 20.67 -3.64
N ASP A 1132 15.11 21.69 -3.19
CA ASP A 1132 14.88 22.40 -1.93
C ASP A 1132 13.60 23.24 -1.93
N VAL A 1133 13.17 23.69 -0.75
CA VAL A 1133 12.00 24.55 -0.57
C VAL A 1133 12.35 25.75 0.32
N ILE A 1134 12.17 26.97 -0.19
CA ILE A 1134 12.28 28.21 0.62
C ILE A 1134 10.86 28.68 0.91
N ARG A 1135 10.41 28.70 2.19
CA ARG A 1135 9.00 28.96 2.52
C ARG A 1135 8.62 30.45 2.58
N ASP A 1136 9.57 31.35 2.78
CA ASP A 1136 9.35 32.81 2.85
C ASP A 1136 10.55 33.61 2.31
N PHE A 1137 10.52 33.97 1.03
CA PHE A 1137 11.54 34.81 0.40
C PHE A 1137 11.01 36.24 0.21
N ASN A 1138 11.52 37.18 1.01
CA ASN A 1138 11.02 38.54 1.15
C ASN A 1138 11.90 39.60 0.45
N GLU A 1139 11.38 40.83 0.31
CA GLU A 1139 12.16 41.96 -0.25
C GLU A 1139 13.37 42.28 0.65
N GLY A 1140 14.57 42.03 0.13
CA GLY A 1140 15.84 42.19 0.87
C GLY A 1140 16.67 40.90 0.87
N ASP A 1141 15.99 39.76 0.77
CA ASP A 1141 16.58 38.43 0.80
C ASP A 1141 17.38 38.14 -0.48
N ARG A 1142 18.31 37.19 -0.37
CA ARG A 1142 19.21 36.80 -1.47
C ARG A 1142 19.41 35.31 -1.52
N ILE A 1143 19.68 34.81 -2.72
CA ILE A 1143 20.04 33.44 -3.02
C ILE A 1143 21.51 33.39 -3.41
N ARG A 1144 22.31 32.67 -2.63
CA ARG A 1144 23.69 32.37 -2.98
C ARG A 1144 23.73 31.16 -3.90
N LEU A 1145 24.38 31.30 -5.04
CA LEU A 1145 24.50 30.22 -6.01
C LEU A 1145 25.80 29.41 -5.81
N GLY A 1146 25.68 28.09 -5.73
CA GLY A 1146 26.82 27.18 -5.65
C GLY A 1146 27.79 27.33 -6.83
N SER A 1147 29.03 26.85 -6.68
CA SER A 1147 30.20 27.13 -7.53
C SER A 1147 30.07 26.79 -9.04
N ASN A 1148 29.02 26.06 -9.44
CA ASN A 1148 28.72 25.69 -10.83
C ASN A 1148 27.41 26.28 -11.38
N LEU A 1149 26.73 27.13 -10.61
CA LEU A 1149 25.51 27.82 -11.00
C LEU A 1149 25.82 29.29 -11.32
N GLN A 1150 25.13 29.82 -12.31
CA GLN A 1150 25.18 31.25 -12.65
C GLN A 1150 23.76 31.69 -12.98
N PHE A 1151 23.38 32.88 -12.52
CA PHE A 1151 22.03 33.40 -12.70
C PHE A 1151 21.55 33.35 -14.16
N ASP A 1152 22.44 33.64 -15.12
CA ASP A 1152 22.12 33.63 -16.56
C ASP A 1152 21.92 32.22 -17.15
N ARG A 1153 22.14 31.17 -16.37
CA ARG A 1153 21.91 29.76 -16.72
C ARG A 1153 20.78 29.12 -15.93
N LEU A 1154 20.12 29.89 -15.06
CA LEU A 1154 18.93 29.44 -14.36
C LEU A 1154 17.70 29.68 -15.21
N GLU A 1155 16.78 28.73 -15.15
CA GLU A 1155 15.46 28.82 -15.74
C GLU A 1155 14.47 28.96 -14.58
N PHE A 1156 13.69 30.03 -14.59
CA PHE A 1156 12.69 30.26 -13.54
C PHE A 1156 11.33 29.91 -14.11
N GLN A 1157 10.71 28.92 -13.50
CA GLN A 1157 9.32 28.60 -13.74
C GLN A 1157 8.54 29.13 -12.56
N GLN A 1158 7.86 30.24 -12.78
CA GLN A 1158 6.85 30.68 -11.84
C GLN A 1158 5.86 29.52 -11.70
N ARG A 1159 5.69 28.90 -10.51
CA ARG A 1159 4.86 27.76 -10.06
C ARG A 1159 3.88 28.21 -8.99
N GLY A 1160 2.66 28.61 -9.33
CA GLY A 1160 1.81 29.01 -8.22
C GLY A 1160 2.10 30.43 -7.73
N ASN A 1161 1.89 30.72 -6.44
CA ASN A 1161 2.56 31.84 -5.79
C ASN A 1161 4.06 31.57 -5.54
N ASN A 1162 4.63 30.52 -6.13
CA ASN A 1162 5.99 30.07 -5.86
C ASN A 1162 6.85 30.16 -7.12
N VAL A 1163 8.16 30.13 -7.00
CA VAL A 1163 9.08 30.01 -8.15
C VAL A 1163 9.84 28.71 -8.05
N ALA A 1164 9.66 27.81 -9.02
CA ALA A 1164 10.62 26.75 -9.24
C ALA A 1164 11.84 27.29 -9.99
N VAL A 1165 13.01 27.03 -9.42
CA VAL A 1165 14.31 27.40 -9.98
C VAL A 1165 14.90 26.15 -10.59
N PHE A 1166 15.18 26.19 -11.88
CA PHE A 1166 15.78 25.10 -12.64
C PHE A 1166 17.18 25.46 -13.12
N PHE A 1167 17.97 24.42 -13.33
CA PHE A 1167 19.18 24.47 -14.12
C PHE A 1167 19.13 23.32 -15.13
N ARG A 1168 18.87 23.64 -16.40
CA ARG A 1168 18.46 22.64 -17.41
C ARG A 1168 17.17 21.93 -16.98
N SER A 1169 17.13 20.61 -17.02
CA SER A 1169 15.98 19.80 -16.60
C SER A 1169 15.93 19.54 -15.09
N ASP A 1170 16.98 19.90 -14.33
CA ASP A 1170 17.05 19.63 -12.89
C ASP A 1170 16.38 20.78 -12.11
N ARG A 1171 15.39 20.46 -11.27
CA ARG A 1171 14.79 21.42 -10.35
C ARG A 1171 15.71 21.60 -9.14
N LEU A 1172 16.16 22.81 -8.89
CA LEU A 1172 17.05 23.16 -7.77
C LEU A 1172 16.28 23.52 -6.51
N ALA A 1173 15.23 24.34 -6.64
CA ALA A 1173 14.45 24.78 -5.49
C ALA A 1173 13.04 25.22 -5.89
N LEU A 1174 12.16 25.32 -4.89
CA LEU A 1174 10.84 25.93 -4.94
C LEU A 1174 10.76 27.06 -3.90
N LEU A 1175 10.71 28.31 -4.35
CA LEU A 1175 10.56 29.49 -3.49
C LEU A 1175 9.07 29.74 -3.29
N ARG A 1176 8.51 29.46 -2.12
CA ARG A 1176 7.10 29.68 -1.83
C ARG A 1176 6.78 31.18 -1.64
N GLY A 1177 5.59 31.61 -2.06
CA GLY A 1177 5.12 33.00 -1.89
C GLY A 1177 5.92 34.07 -2.65
N THR A 1178 6.70 33.67 -3.66
CA THR A 1178 7.56 34.53 -4.49
C THR A 1178 7.11 34.57 -5.94
N ALA A 1179 7.13 35.76 -6.56
CA ALA A 1179 6.94 35.89 -8.01
C ALA A 1179 8.28 36.06 -8.74
N VAL A 1180 8.42 35.43 -9.91
CA VAL A 1180 9.56 35.58 -10.83
C VAL A 1180 9.76 37.05 -11.22
N ALA A 1181 8.68 37.84 -11.28
CA ALA A 1181 8.76 39.27 -11.56
C ALA A 1181 9.47 40.06 -10.45
N ASP A 1182 9.47 39.53 -9.22
CA ASP A 1182 10.13 40.11 -8.06
C ASP A 1182 11.57 39.60 -7.91
N LEU A 1183 11.97 38.62 -8.74
CA LEU A 1183 13.34 38.14 -8.84
C LEU A 1183 14.14 38.89 -9.89
N SER A 1184 15.37 39.22 -9.54
CA SER A 1184 16.32 39.95 -10.35
C SER A 1184 17.72 39.39 -10.16
N ALA A 1185 18.63 39.70 -11.08
CA ALA A 1185 20.02 39.29 -10.93
C ALA A 1185 20.70 39.81 -9.65
N SER A 1186 20.15 40.82 -8.96
CA SER A 1186 20.68 41.29 -7.67
C SER A 1186 20.27 40.43 -6.48
N ASP A 1187 19.24 39.61 -6.63
CA ASP A 1187 18.77 38.68 -5.62
C ASP A 1187 19.59 37.39 -5.65
N PHE A 1188 20.43 37.21 -6.67
CA PHE A 1188 21.35 36.06 -6.79
C PHE A 1188 22.79 36.55 -6.67
N ILE A 1189 23.54 36.00 -5.70
CA ILE A 1189 24.88 36.46 -5.35
C ILE A 1189 25.97 35.42 -5.54
#